data_AF-A0AA96N4A8-F1
#
_entry.id   AF-A0AA96N4A8-F1
#
_cell.length_a   1.000
_cell.length_b   1.000
_cell.length_c   1.000
_cell.angle_alpha   90.00
_cell.angle_beta   90.00
_cell.angle_gamma   90.00
#
_symmetry.space_group_name_H-M   'P 1'
#
loop_
_entity.id
_entity.type
_entity.pdbx_description
1 polymer ?
#
loop_
_entity_poly.entity_id
_entity_poly.type
_entity_poly.pdbx_seq_one_letter_code
_entity_poly.pdbx_strand_id
1 'polypeptide(L)'
;MRKIGGSLTALLLVILFAVNVSAQSFSDISGHWAKKEIEDLVADGVIAGYEDGTFRPYASVTRGQFLAYLARALDLPAGDSAFVDVGPGSTLYPEIAAAKKAGIIQGTTEGKALPNEAITRSDVAVMLDRAMQYKGDYMERTPLTFTDAKEIGAYAYASVERMTHYGLIYGTADNTFLPKKIATRGESAVFIHRMMTKLGLLGTIKEPIEVPKPADNQEVIIPINDYQYVKVRMNSSGVPLEYDRQETDKHIESTDYHYYYHMGYASKPLGSLRVTLRKLTNGDTFVFTKFTHNADNTYSATVSLPFSQSDNYSLAKYSDQGTVVREHHDVFGIDETSHPIGVLSAKKGSAVTGEVMMGKNYVAVPKEQKYADGTVSRIRVLDQEYAGYDVQQADNTVTANMNITVKGNAISDSWALVSDKSLFQSSSTRDEWFKRTIAEYISINNWLTADGAYTKLPWSIEPGYQMGYGRSINRMQAGIYLTAYQEHNDRYLYDLVLNGVADLDVFSGGEVTKGTQPLFYTEYTSTWLKKSYGTTAPYVDTRLNENAAMFLKNTGEALGIEALKDDNLSYANFLVNQKSFGNIIPVTASSYMISDYYKPGSKQTHSSLNHALGGMRFLIVAYEQTRDEKYLKPMREFKAGIENLYPKWIRTDSGRKGDFWYQVNPDLTFAGNDYELLTLLDLLLNQEALERIGLPRSAVFDQMIRSKTTYLVENNRPFIDEVVKKLNEQGFGDLISGTRAASTERIDREEMQMITDVLNSVPK
;
A
#
# COMPACT_ATOMS: atom_id res chain seq x y z
N MET A 1 69.35 -7.95 -2.77
CA MET A 1 68.67 -7.85 -1.46
C MET A 1 67.21 -7.51 -1.69
N ARG A 2 66.28 -8.33 -1.15
CA ARG A 2 64.89 -8.03 -0.69
C ARG A 2 63.95 -7.26 -1.64
N LYS A 3 62.71 -7.65 -1.92
CA LYS A 3 61.81 -8.76 -1.55
C LYS A 3 60.72 -8.79 -2.64
N ILE A 4 60.32 -9.99 -3.05
CA ILE A 4 59.16 -10.27 -3.91
C ILE A 4 57.90 -10.16 -3.04
N GLY A 5 56.88 -9.43 -3.50
CA GLY A 5 55.55 -9.41 -2.91
C GLY A 5 54.52 -9.52 -4.02
N GLY A 6 54.17 -10.76 -4.39
CA GLY A 6 53.07 -11.04 -5.30
C GLY A 6 51.75 -10.92 -4.56
N SER A 7 50.86 -10.05 -5.05
CA SER A 7 49.45 -10.07 -4.65
C SER A 7 48.74 -11.22 -5.37
N LEU A 8 48.26 -12.18 -4.58
CA LEU A 8 47.31 -13.19 -5.00
C LEU A 8 45.99 -12.49 -5.36
N THR A 9 45.60 -12.53 -6.63
CA THR A 9 44.22 -12.32 -7.08
C THR A 9 43.36 -13.46 -6.55
N ALA A 10 42.56 -13.20 -5.53
CA ALA A 10 41.45 -14.06 -5.13
C ALA A 10 40.23 -13.71 -5.98
N LEU A 11 39.94 -14.57 -6.96
CA LEU A 11 38.72 -14.54 -7.77
C LEU A 11 37.57 -15.01 -6.85
N LEU A 12 36.80 -14.07 -6.29
CA LEU A 12 35.61 -14.39 -5.51
C LEU A 12 34.46 -14.70 -6.48
N LEU A 13 34.24 -16.00 -6.74
CA LEU A 13 33.07 -16.49 -7.46
C LEU A 13 31.85 -16.31 -6.53
N VAL A 14 31.05 -15.27 -6.74
CA VAL A 14 29.75 -15.13 -6.08
C VAL A 14 28.78 -16.06 -6.81
N ILE A 15 28.61 -17.27 -6.27
CA ILE A 15 27.50 -18.15 -6.66
C ILE A 15 26.26 -17.59 -5.96
N LEU A 16 25.43 -16.87 -6.72
CA LEU A 16 24.07 -16.53 -6.34
C LEU A 16 23.27 -17.82 -6.21
N PHE A 17 23.02 -18.26 -4.97
CA PHE A 17 22.02 -19.28 -4.72
C PHE A 17 20.64 -18.63 -4.87
N ALA A 18 19.96 -18.95 -5.96
CA ALA A 18 18.52 -18.81 -6.05
C ALA A 18 17.91 -19.68 -4.95
N VAL A 19 17.28 -19.05 -3.96
CA VAL A 19 16.46 -19.77 -2.98
C VAL A 19 15.20 -20.19 -3.72
N ASN A 20 15.22 -21.38 -4.30
CA ASN A 20 13.99 -22.05 -4.69
C ASN A 20 13.24 -22.35 -3.39
N VAL A 21 12.06 -21.76 -3.20
CA VAL A 21 11.13 -22.15 -2.13
C VAL A 21 10.58 -23.54 -2.49
N SER A 22 11.42 -24.55 -2.27
CA SER A 22 11.01 -25.93 -2.12
C SER A 22 10.42 -26.06 -0.72
N ALA A 23 9.27 -26.72 -0.60
CA ALA A 23 8.74 -27.14 0.71
C ALA A 23 9.86 -27.80 1.53
N GLN A 24 10.27 -27.19 2.64
CA GLN A 24 11.37 -27.68 3.45
C GLN A 24 10.91 -28.91 4.22
N SER A 25 11.30 -30.11 3.75
CA SER A 25 11.02 -31.37 4.46
C SER A 25 12.09 -31.65 5.50
N PHE A 26 11.72 -31.96 6.76
CA PHE A 26 12.67 -32.29 7.82
C PHE A 26 12.91 -33.80 7.94
N SER A 27 14.17 -34.19 8.05
CA SER A 27 14.57 -35.62 8.08
C SER A 27 14.10 -36.35 9.35
N ASP A 28 13.95 -35.63 10.45
CA ASP A 28 13.70 -36.17 11.80
C ASP A 28 12.23 -36.12 12.24
N ILE A 29 11.32 -35.72 11.34
CA ILE A 29 9.87 -35.79 11.58
C ILE A 29 9.18 -36.87 10.74
N SER A 30 9.95 -37.68 10.00
CA SER A 30 9.42 -38.81 9.24
C SER A 30 8.79 -39.84 10.19
N GLY A 31 7.46 -39.97 10.14
CA GLY A 31 6.69 -40.81 11.07
C GLY A 31 6.40 -40.16 12.44
N HIS A 32 6.76 -38.90 12.66
CA HIS A 32 6.44 -38.19 13.89
C HIS A 32 4.94 -37.81 13.94
N TRP A 33 4.30 -37.98 15.09
CA TRP A 33 2.85 -37.76 15.25
C TRP A 33 2.41 -36.31 15.00
N ALA A 34 3.29 -35.34 15.23
CA ALA A 34 3.05 -33.91 14.98
C ALA A 34 3.53 -33.44 13.59
N LYS A 35 3.87 -34.36 12.67
CA LYS A 35 4.50 -34.02 11.39
C LYS A 35 3.66 -33.00 10.61
N LYS A 36 2.36 -33.25 10.48
CA LYS A 36 1.44 -32.40 9.71
C LYS A 36 1.40 -30.98 10.29
N GLU A 37 1.21 -30.87 11.60
CA GLU A 37 1.15 -29.57 12.28
C GLU A 37 2.45 -28.80 12.16
N ILE A 38 3.59 -29.50 12.16
CA ILE A 38 4.91 -28.89 11.93
C ILE A 38 5.02 -28.36 10.50
N GLU A 39 4.66 -29.15 9.50
CA GLU A 39 4.73 -28.75 8.09
C GLU A 39 3.82 -27.55 7.79
N ASP A 40 2.57 -27.58 8.29
CA ASP A 40 1.62 -26.48 8.14
C ASP A 40 2.16 -25.16 8.73
N LEU A 41 2.69 -25.20 9.96
CA LEU A 41 3.22 -24.02 10.63
C LEU A 41 4.55 -23.52 10.05
N VAL A 42 5.32 -24.37 9.38
CA VAL A 42 6.52 -23.96 8.64
C VAL A 42 6.12 -23.26 7.34
N ALA A 43 5.12 -23.79 6.64
CA ALA A 43 4.58 -23.16 5.43
C ALA A 43 4.01 -21.75 5.73
N ASP A 44 3.39 -21.58 6.89
CA ASP A 44 2.89 -20.28 7.36
C ASP A 44 3.95 -19.39 8.05
N GLY A 45 5.22 -19.81 8.10
CA GLY A 45 6.31 -19.01 8.69
C GLY A 45 6.28 -18.88 10.22
N VAL A 46 5.36 -19.58 10.88
CA VAL A 46 5.14 -19.52 12.34
C VAL A 46 6.23 -20.22 13.13
N ILE A 47 6.76 -21.31 12.57
CA ILE A 47 7.90 -22.04 13.13
C ILE A 47 8.93 -22.30 12.02
N ALA A 48 10.17 -22.60 12.41
CA ALA A 48 11.24 -22.94 11.48
C ALA A 48 12.08 -24.10 12.04
N GLY A 49 12.69 -24.88 11.15
CA GLY A 49 13.70 -25.88 11.52
C GLY A 49 15.11 -25.30 11.61
N TYR A 50 16.08 -26.17 11.76
CA TYR A 50 17.50 -25.84 11.86
C TYR A 50 18.18 -25.93 10.49
N GLU A 51 19.31 -25.25 10.34
CA GLU A 51 20.11 -25.22 9.10
C GLU A 51 20.59 -26.61 8.65
N ASP A 52 20.67 -27.57 9.58
CA ASP A 52 21.04 -28.96 9.32
C ASP A 52 19.91 -29.82 8.71
N GLY A 53 18.75 -29.22 8.42
CA GLY A 53 17.59 -29.91 7.84
C GLY A 53 16.77 -30.73 8.85
N THR A 54 16.95 -30.48 10.15
CA THR A 54 16.15 -31.09 11.24
C THR A 54 15.16 -30.09 11.86
N PHE A 55 14.06 -30.58 12.42
CA PHE A 55 13.12 -29.77 13.21
C PHE A 55 13.33 -29.91 14.72
N ARG A 56 13.85 -31.05 15.18
CA ARG A 56 14.07 -31.46 16.57
C ARG A 56 12.78 -31.48 17.39
N PRO A 57 11.76 -32.29 17.02
CA PRO A 57 10.43 -32.23 17.62
C PRO A 57 10.42 -32.55 19.13
N TYR A 58 11.41 -33.28 19.65
CA TYR A 58 11.51 -33.64 21.08
C TYR A 58 12.32 -32.65 21.92
N ALA A 59 12.93 -31.62 21.33
CA ALA A 59 13.66 -30.61 22.09
C ALA A 59 12.71 -29.73 22.90
N SER A 60 13.11 -29.36 24.12
CA SER A 60 12.34 -28.46 24.98
C SER A 60 12.22 -27.07 24.37
N VAL A 61 11.07 -26.43 24.59
CA VAL A 61 10.79 -25.05 24.15
C VAL A 61 10.95 -24.10 25.33
N THR A 62 11.58 -22.97 25.09
CA THR A 62 11.67 -21.88 26.07
C THR A 62 10.44 -20.97 26.01
N ARG A 63 10.16 -20.24 27.09
CA ARG A 63 9.07 -19.25 27.13
C ARG A 63 9.17 -18.22 26.00
N GLY A 64 10.39 -17.73 25.71
CA GLY A 64 10.64 -16.78 24.63
C GLY A 64 10.33 -17.37 23.26
N GLN A 65 10.74 -18.62 22.99
CA GLN A 65 10.43 -19.30 21.73
C GLN A 65 8.92 -19.53 21.55
N PHE A 66 8.21 -19.93 22.61
CA PHE A 66 6.76 -20.13 22.53
C PHE A 66 6.02 -18.81 22.27
N LEU A 67 6.45 -17.71 22.91
CA LEU A 67 5.95 -16.38 22.61
C LEU A 67 6.24 -15.97 21.17
N ALA A 68 7.40 -16.32 20.63
CA ALA A 68 7.72 -16.06 19.22
C ALA A 68 6.83 -16.84 18.26
N TYR A 69 6.41 -18.05 18.60
CA TYR A 69 5.40 -18.78 17.82
C TYR A 69 4.04 -18.09 17.89
N LEU A 70 3.58 -17.69 19.08
CA LEU A 70 2.32 -16.98 19.23
C LEU A 70 2.32 -15.62 18.50
N ALA A 71 3.42 -14.89 18.58
CA ALA A 71 3.55 -13.58 17.94
C ALA A 71 3.43 -13.69 16.42
N ARG A 72 4.12 -14.67 15.82
CA ARG A 72 4.04 -14.94 14.38
C ARG A 72 2.69 -15.53 13.98
N ALA A 73 2.16 -16.48 14.75
CA ALA A 73 0.86 -17.10 14.49
C ALA A 73 -0.30 -16.10 14.46
N LEU A 74 -0.21 -15.04 15.27
CA LEU A 74 -1.25 -14.02 15.39
C LEU A 74 -0.96 -12.75 14.59
N ASP A 75 0.20 -12.68 13.92
CA ASP A 75 0.74 -11.51 13.23
C ASP A 75 0.70 -10.24 14.11
N LEU A 76 1.31 -10.34 15.30
CA LEU A 76 1.23 -9.28 16.29
C LEU A 76 2.01 -8.03 15.86
N PRO A 77 1.46 -6.82 16.05
CA PRO A 77 2.15 -5.59 15.71
C PRO A 77 3.39 -5.40 16.59
N ALA A 78 4.40 -4.75 16.01
CA ALA A 78 5.61 -4.38 16.75
C ALA A 78 5.26 -3.60 18.03
N GLY A 79 6.08 -3.80 19.05
CA GLY A 79 5.96 -3.14 20.34
C GLY A 79 7.30 -2.99 21.02
N ASP A 80 7.28 -2.48 22.25
CA ASP A 80 8.45 -2.31 23.08
C ASP A 80 8.44 -3.28 24.27
N SER A 81 9.60 -3.91 24.52
CA SER A 81 9.76 -4.75 25.71
C SER A 81 10.28 -3.90 26.86
N ALA A 82 9.41 -3.66 27.85
CA ALA A 82 9.85 -3.12 29.14
C ALA A 82 10.29 -4.24 30.13
N PHE A 83 10.69 -5.41 29.64
CA PHE A 83 11.21 -6.47 30.51
C PHE A 83 12.71 -6.30 30.71
N VAL A 84 13.15 -6.34 31.98
CA VAL A 84 14.54 -6.05 32.34
C VAL A 84 15.54 -7.10 31.83
N ASP A 85 15.06 -8.30 31.49
CA ASP A 85 15.83 -9.42 30.97
C ASP A 85 15.67 -9.62 29.44
N VAL A 86 15.01 -8.68 28.74
CA VAL A 86 14.82 -8.71 27.28
C VAL A 86 15.07 -7.31 26.70
N GLY A 87 16.33 -7.02 26.41
CA GLY A 87 16.75 -5.76 25.77
C GLY A 87 16.79 -5.85 24.23
N PRO A 88 16.90 -4.70 23.51
CA PRO A 88 16.85 -4.63 22.04
C PRO A 88 17.88 -5.48 21.29
N GLY A 89 18.98 -5.89 21.93
CA GLY A 89 19.99 -6.79 21.35
C GLY A 89 19.61 -8.28 21.39
N SER A 90 18.48 -8.66 21.99
CA SER A 90 18.00 -10.04 22.00
C SER A 90 17.39 -10.40 20.65
N THR A 91 17.72 -11.59 20.11
CA THR A 91 17.13 -12.08 18.86
C THR A 91 15.63 -12.33 18.95
N LEU A 92 15.08 -12.47 20.15
CA LEU A 92 13.63 -12.64 20.40
C LEU A 92 12.97 -11.34 20.87
N TYR A 93 13.69 -10.20 20.84
CA TYR A 93 13.14 -8.92 21.26
C TYR A 93 11.86 -8.55 20.51
N PRO A 94 11.80 -8.60 19.16
CA PRO A 94 10.63 -8.16 18.41
C PRO A 94 9.36 -8.91 18.83
N GLU A 95 9.44 -10.24 18.92
CA GLU A 95 8.29 -11.07 19.20
C GLU A 95 7.85 -11.00 20.67
N ILE A 96 8.79 -10.93 21.61
CA ILE A 96 8.46 -10.78 23.04
C ILE A 96 7.84 -9.40 23.29
N ALA A 97 8.34 -8.36 22.63
CA ALA A 97 7.80 -7.02 22.72
C ALA A 97 6.39 -6.92 22.13
N ALA A 98 6.16 -7.53 20.97
CA ALA A 98 4.84 -7.65 20.36
C ALA A 98 3.85 -8.42 21.26
N ALA A 99 4.27 -9.58 21.80
CA ALA A 99 3.45 -10.37 22.72
C ALA A 99 3.12 -9.65 24.03
N LYS A 100 4.03 -8.81 24.53
CA LYS A 100 3.79 -7.95 25.69
C LYS A 100 2.73 -6.89 25.38
N LYS A 101 2.88 -6.18 24.26
CA LYS A 101 1.93 -5.16 23.80
C LYS A 101 0.52 -5.75 23.62
N ALA A 102 0.45 -6.98 23.12
CA ALA A 102 -0.80 -7.75 22.98
C ALA A 102 -1.36 -8.31 24.30
N GLY A 103 -0.67 -8.14 25.43
CA GLY A 103 -1.11 -8.65 26.74
C GLY A 103 -0.97 -10.17 26.94
N ILE A 104 -0.29 -10.87 26.03
CA ILE A 104 -0.07 -12.33 26.08
C ILE A 104 0.91 -12.68 27.21
N ILE A 105 1.90 -11.83 27.43
CA ILE A 105 2.82 -11.92 28.56
C ILE A 105 2.79 -10.65 29.43
N GLN A 106 2.63 -10.85 30.74
CA GLN A 106 2.64 -9.78 31.74
C GLN A 106 4.00 -9.65 32.46
N GLY A 107 4.79 -10.73 32.48
CA GLY A 107 6.05 -10.81 33.23
C GLY A 107 5.87 -11.07 34.72
N THR A 108 6.99 -11.16 35.44
CA THR A 108 7.00 -11.30 36.91
C THR A 108 6.84 -9.94 37.61
N THR A 109 6.64 -9.96 38.93
CA THR A 109 6.63 -8.74 39.77
C THR A 109 7.96 -7.96 39.72
N GLU A 110 9.06 -8.63 39.34
CA GLU A 110 10.37 -8.02 39.11
C GLU A 110 10.53 -7.46 37.69
N GLY A 111 9.48 -7.51 36.86
CA GLY A 111 9.52 -7.03 35.47
C GLY A 111 10.32 -7.94 34.52
N LYS A 112 10.39 -9.25 34.78
CA LYS A 112 11.09 -10.22 33.92
C LYS A 112 10.15 -11.04 33.03
N ALA A 113 10.55 -11.32 31.80
CA ALA A 113 9.85 -12.24 30.90
C ALA A 113 10.24 -13.71 31.13
N LEU A 114 11.47 -13.94 31.59
CA LEU A 114 12.15 -15.22 31.72
C LEU A 114 12.25 -15.96 30.37
N PRO A 115 12.83 -15.33 29.32
CA PRO A 115 12.74 -15.84 27.94
C PRO A 115 13.45 -17.18 27.74
N ASN A 116 14.47 -17.47 28.54
CA ASN A 116 15.32 -18.67 28.41
C ASN A 116 14.84 -19.85 29.28
N GLU A 117 13.85 -19.64 30.15
CA GLU A 117 13.29 -20.71 30.97
C GLU A 117 12.44 -21.66 30.13
N ALA A 118 12.49 -22.95 30.45
CA ALA A 118 11.68 -23.96 29.79
C ALA A 118 10.19 -23.73 30.08
N ILE A 119 9.32 -23.87 29.06
CA ILE A 119 7.90 -23.60 29.22
C ILE A 119 7.15 -24.84 29.74
N THR A 120 6.38 -24.68 30.81
CA THR A 120 5.51 -25.76 31.33
C THR A 120 4.18 -25.82 30.59
N ARG A 121 3.47 -26.96 30.66
CA ARG A 121 2.11 -27.08 30.12
C ARG A 121 1.12 -26.09 30.75
N SER A 122 1.27 -25.76 32.03
CA SER A 122 0.50 -24.70 32.67
C SER A 122 0.77 -23.32 32.07
N ASP A 123 2.04 -23.00 31.76
CA ASP A 123 2.38 -21.73 31.12
C ASP A 123 1.85 -21.65 29.68
N VAL A 124 1.93 -22.75 28.93
CA VAL A 124 1.34 -22.88 27.59
C VAL A 124 -0.15 -22.57 27.65
N ALA A 125 -0.90 -23.16 28.59
CA ALA A 125 -2.34 -22.92 28.73
C ALA A 125 -2.66 -21.44 28.97
N VAL A 126 -1.89 -20.77 29.84
CA VAL A 126 -2.08 -19.35 30.15
C VAL A 126 -1.76 -18.46 28.94
N MET A 127 -0.68 -18.74 28.22
CA MET A 127 -0.30 -17.96 27.05
C MET A 127 -1.26 -18.16 25.88
N LEU A 128 -1.70 -19.40 25.62
CA LEU A 128 -2.73 -19.70 24.61
C LEU A 128 -4.05 -19.03 24.94
N ASP A 129 -4.46 -19.07 26.21
CA ASP A 129 -5.71 -18.45 26.63
C ASP A 129 -5.69 -16.94 26.38
N ARG A 130 -4.61 -16.24 26.75
CA ARG A 130 -4.47 -14.81 26.44
C ARG A 130 -4.38 -14.53 24.94
N ALA A 131 -3.71 -15.40 24.18
CA ALA A 131 -3.68 -15.33 22.73
C ALA A 131 -5.08 -15.47 22.10
N MET A 132 -5.91 -16.37 22.62
CA MET A 132 -7.32 -16.48 22.23
C MET A 132 -8.08 -15.22 22.59
N GLN A 133 -7.96 -14.71 23.84
CA GLN A 133 -8.63 -13.47 24.25
C GLN A 133 -8.22 -12.24 23.42
N TYR A 134 -6.98 -12.23 22.90
CA TYR A 134 -6.52 -11.16 22.02
C TYR A 134 -7.31 -11.11 20.69
N LYS A 135 -7.80 -12.26 20.19
CA LYS A 135 -8.59 -12.34 18.95
C LYS A 135 -10.10 -12.31 19.16
N GLY A 136 -10.60 -12.34 20.41
CA GLY A 136 -12.03 -12.23 20.70
C GLY A 136 -12.40 -12.70 22.11
N ASP A 137 -13.69 -12.66 22.45
CA ASP A 137 -14.18 -13.09 23.77
C ASP A 137 -14.34 -14.63 23.84
N TYR A 138 -13.31 -15.31 24.35
CA TYR A 138 -13.28 -16.77 24.50
C TYR A 138 -13.41 -17.18 25.97
N MET A 139 -14.53 -16.81 26.61
CA MET A 139 -14.68 -16.90 28.07
C MET A 139 -15.31 -18.21 28.58
N GLU A 140 -15.79 -19.07 27.68
CA GLU A 140 -16.47 -20.32 28.04
C GLU A 140 -15.51 -21.34 28.68
N ARG A 141 -16.02 -22.06 29.68
CA ARG A 141 -15.23 -22.98 30.51
C ARG A 141 -15.90 -24.33 30.61
N THR A 142 -15.08 -25.36 30.74
CA THR A 142 -15.52 -26.72 31.08
C THR A 142 -14.81 -27.17 32.36
N PRO A 143 -15.54 -27.70 33.36
CA PRO A 143 -14.92 -28.25 34.57
C PRO A 143 -13.87 -29.30 34.25
N LEU A 144 -12.70 -29.21 34.90
CA LEU A 144 -11.60 -30.14 34.67
C LEU A 144 -11.91 -31.51 35.27
N THR A 145 -11.73 -32.55 34.47
CA THR A 145 -11.90 -33.96 34.86
C THR A 145 -10.57 -34.72 34.97
N PHE A 146 -9.43 -34.02 34.83
CA PHE A 146 -8.10 -34.62 34.92
C PHE A 146 -7.82 -35.16 36.33
N THR A 147 -7.19 -36.33 36.41
CA THR A 147 -6.89 -37.01 37.68
C THR A 147 -5.87 -36.25 38.55
N ASP A 148 -5.03 -35.43 37.91
CA ASP A 148 -4.04 -34.54 38.53
C ASP A 148 -4.48 -33.06 38.53
N ALA A 149 -5.78 -32.75 38.33
CA ALA A 149 -6.28 -31.37 38.28
C ALA A 149 -5.92 -30.54 39.54
N LYS A 150 -5.80 -31.19 40.71
CA LYS A 150 -5.37 -30.58 41.97
C LYS A 150 -3.92 -30.06 41.96
N GLU A 151 -3.10 -30.51 41.02
CA GLU A 151 -1.71 -30.08 40.86
C GLU A 151 -1.57 -28.84 39.97
N ILE A 152 -2.65 -28.43 39.30
CA ILE A 152 -2.69 -27.22 38.49
C ILE A 152 -2.73 -26.00 39.41
N GLY A 153 -1.73 -25.13 39.30
CA GLY A 153 -1.66 -23.90 40.10
C GLY A 153 -2.85 -22.98 39.82
N ALA A 154 -3.26 -22.21 40.84
CA ALA A 154 -4.40 -21.27 40.74
C ALA A 154 -4.26 -20.27 39.59
N TYR A 155 -3.03 -19.89 39.24
CA TYR A 155 -2.73 -18.96 38.14
C TYR A 155 -3.12 -19.51 36.75
N ALA A 156 -3.10 -20.83 36.58
CA ALA A 156 -3.35 -21.49 35.29
C ALA A 156 -4.72 -22.17 35.22
N TYR A 157 -5.37 -22.45 36.36
CA TYR A 157 -6.56 -23.29 36.43
C TYR A 157 -7.68 -22.86 35.47
N ALA A 158 -8.05 -21.57 35.51
CA ALA A 158 -9.10 -21.03 34.65
C ALA A 158 -8.71 -21.05 33.16
N SER A 159 -7.43 -20.87 32.85
CA SER A 159 -6.93 -20.99 31.47
C SER A 159 -6.97 -22.43 30.99
N VAL A 160 -6.67 -23.41 31.85
CA VAL A 160 -6.81 -24.83 31.51
C VAL A 160 -8.28 -25.19 31.26
N GLU A 161 -9.23 -24.67 32.04
CA GLU A 161 -10.67 -24.87 31.79
C GLU A 161 -11.10 -24.36 30.41
N ARG A 162 -10.66 -23.15 30.03
CA ARG A 162 -10.96 -22.56 28.72
C ARG A 162 -10.28 -23.32 27.59
N MET A 163 -8.98 -23.62 27.71
CA MET A 163 -8.23 -24.31 26.66
C MET A 163 -8.70 -25.75 26.47
N THR A 164 -9.23 -26.39 27.52
CA THR A 164 -9.90 -27.70 27.42
C THR A 164 -11.25 -27.55 26.72
N HIS A 165 -12.06 -26.56 27.10
CA HIS A 165 -13.36 -26.27 26.47
C HIS A 165 -13.22 -26.05 24.95
N TYR A 166 -12.25 -25.23 24.53
CA TYR A 166 -12.04 -24.94 23.11
C TYR A 166 -11.28 -26.04 22.35
N GLY A 167 -10.85 -27.11 23.01
CA GLY A 167 -10.14 -28.24 22.39
C GLY A 167 -8.69 -27.96 22.01
N LEU A 168 -8.07 -26.94 22.61
CA LEU A 168 -6.66 -26.58 22.34
C LEU A 168 -5.71 -27.48 23.14
N ILE A 169 -6.10 -27.86 24.36
CA ILE A 169 -5.33 -28.78 25.21
C ILE A 169 -6.17 -29.99 25.60
N TYR A 170 -5.56 -31.17 25.51
CA TYR A 170 -6.10 -32.43 25.99
C TYR A 170 -5.20 -33.02 27.08
N GLY A 171 -5.81 -33.82 27.94
CA GLY A 171 -5.09 -34.73 28.83
C GLY A 171 -4.45 -35.88 28.06
N THR A 172 -3.62 -36.64 28.75
CA THR A 172 -3.04 -37.89 28.26
C THR A 172 -4.08 -39.02 28.21
N ALA A 173 -3.68 -40.19 27.69
CA ALA A 173 -4.55 -41.38 27.63
C ALA A 173 -5.02 -41.87 29.01
N ASP A 174 -4.23 -41.63 30.07
CA ASP A 174 -4.55 -41.89 31.47
C ASP A 174 -5.32 -40.74 32.14
N ASN A 175 -5.80 -39.77 31.36
CA ASN A 175 -6.57 -38.62 31.84
C ASN A 175 -5.80 -37.75 32.86
N THR A 176 -4.50 -37.52 32.62
CA THR A 176 -3.66 -36.55 33.35
C THR A 176 -3.35 -35.32 32.49
N PHE A 177 -3.24 -34.14 33.10
CA PHE A 177 -2.88 -32.89 32.44
C PHE A 177 -1.35 -32.65 32.40
N LEU A 178 -0.63 -33.10 33.43
CA LEU A 178 0.80 -32.94 33.65
C LEU A 178 1.26 -31.46 33.73
N PRO A 179 0.81 -30.69 34.73
CA PRO A 179 0.99 -29.23 34.76
C PRO A 179 2.44 -28.76 34.70
N LYS A 180 3.37 -29.53 35.30
CA LYS A 180 4.80 -29.21 35.36
C LYS A 180 5.62 -29.78 34.21
N LYS A 181 5.00 -30.55 33.31
CA LYS A 181 5.72 -31.12 32.16
C LYS A 181 6.19 -29.99 31.25
N ILE A 182 7.46 -30.06 30.84
CA ILE A 182 8.04 -29.15 29.85
C ILE A 182 7.51 -29.49 28.47
N ALA A 183 7.05 -28.48 27.73
CA ALA A 183 6.59 -28.66 26.36
C ALA A 183 7.78 -28.84 25.41
N THR A 184 7.65 -29.83 24.52
CA THR A 184 8.57 -30.07 23.41
C THR A 184 8.18 -29.25 22.18
N ARG A 185 9.09 -29.08 21.21
CA ARG A 185 8.83 -28.37 19.95
C ARG A 185 7.66 -28.94 19.17
N GLY A 186 7.52 -30.27 19.13
CA GLY A 186 6.41 -30.95 18.48
C GLY A 186 5.08 -30.72 19.20
N GLU A 187 5.07 -30.74 20.55
CA GLU A 187 3.87 -30.40 21.32
C GLU A 187 3.48 -28.93 21.16
N SER A 188 4.46 -28.02 21.19
CA SER A 188 4.23 -26.59 20.94
C SER A 188 3.66 -26.35 19.55
N ALA A 189 4.17 -27.01 18.51
CA ALA A 189 3.61 -26.93 17.16
C ALA A 189 2.12 -27.34 17.17
N VAL A 190 1.76 -28.45 17.81
CA VAL A 190 0.36 -28.90 17.88
C VAL A 190 -0.53 -27.92 18.64
N PHE A 191 -0.05 -27.33 19.74
CA PHE A 191 -0.82 -26.33 20.47
C PHE A 191 -1.10 -25.07 19.63
N ILE A 192 -0.08 -24.57 18.94
CA ILE A 192 -0.19 -23.38 18.08
C ILE A 192 -1.07 -23.68 16.88
N HIS A 193 -0.90 -24.83 16.24
CA HIS A 193 -1.70 -25.27 15.10
C HIS A 193 -3.19 -25.38 15.45
N ARG A 194 -3.53 -25.97 16.60
CA ARG A 194 -4.93 -26.04 17.07
C ARG A 194 -5.51 -24.67 17.34
N MET A 195 -4.74 -23.78 17.95
CA MET A 195 -5.16 -22.39 18.18
C MET A 195 -5.44 -21.71 16.83
N MET A 196 -4.50 -21.77 15.88
CA MET A 196 -4.67 -21.18 14.57
C MET A 196 -5.85 -21.80 13.81
N THR A 197 -6.03 -23.12 13.86
CA THR A 197 -7.21 -23.80 13.29
C THR A 197 -8.51 -23.27 13.91
N LYS A 198 -8.56 -23.16 15.25
CA LYS A 198 -9.75 -22.70 15.97
C LYS A 198 -10.10 -21.25 15.62
N LEU A 199 -9.08 -20.43 15.40
CA LEU A 199 -9.20 -19.02 15.02
C LEU A 199 -9.36 -18.83 13.50
N GLY A 200 -9.33 -19.90 12.69
CA GLY A 200 -9.40 -19.81 11.23
C GLY A 200 -8.17 -19.19 10.57
N LEU A 201 -7.01 -19.23 11.25
CA LEU A 201 -5.75 -18.61 10.83
C LEU A 201 -4.87 -19.51 9.96
N LEU A 202 -5.16 -20.82 9.88
CA LEU A 202 -4.46 -21.70 8.93
C LEU A 202 -5.20 -21.68 7.60
N GLY A 203 -4.45 -21.47 6.51
CA GLY A 203 -4.95 -21.85 5.19
C GLY A 203 -5.24 -23.35 5.18
N THR A 204 -6.39 -23.76 4.64
CA THR A 204 -6.63 -25.18 4.39
C THR A 204 -5.51 -25.72 3.51
N ILE A 205 -4.88 -26.86 3.85
CA ILE A 205 -3.98 -27.57 2.91
C ILE A 205 -4.77 -27.79 1.62
N LYS A 206 -4.40 -27.06 0.57
CA LYS A 206 -4.98 -27.25 -0.75
C LYS A 206 -4.20 -28.36 -1.43
N GLU A 207 -4.92 -29.35 -1.94
CA GLU A 207 -4.32 -30.31 -2.87
C GLU A 207 -4.17 -29.66 -4.25
N PRO A 208 -3.05 -29.87 -4.98
CA PRO A 208 -2.87 -29.26 -6.30
C PRO A 208 -4.02 -29.66 -7.21
N ILE A 209 -4.56 -28.69 -7.94
CA ILE A 209 -5.66 -28.95 -8.87
C ILE A 209 -5.10 -29.26 -10.25
N GLU A 210 -5.73 -30.21 -10.94
CA GLU A 210 -5.50 -30.38 -12.37
C GLU A 210 -6.16 -29.21 -13.09
N VAL A 211 -5.36 -28.34 -13.70
CA VAL A 211 -5.88 -27.22 -14.48
C VAL A 211 -6.59 -27.78 -15.72
N PRO A 212 -7.90 -27.51 -15.90
CA PRO A 212 -8.64 -28.06 -17.02
C PRO A 212 -8.14 -27.48 -18.35
N LYS A 213 -8.29 -28.26 -19.42
CA LYS A 213 -8.08 -27.76 -20.78
C LYS A 213 -9.25 -26.88 -21.20
N PRO A 214 -9.04 -25.85 -22.03
CA PRO A 214 -10.13 -25.06 -22.59
C PRO A 214 -11.15 -25.96 -23.31
N ALA A 215 -12.44 -25.71 -23.06
CA ALA A 215 -13.52 -26.51 -23.65
C ALA A 215 -13.60 -26.36 -25.18
N ASP A 216 -13.28 -25.16 -25.68
CA ASP A 216 -13.27 -24.80 -27.09
C ASP A 216 -12.31 -23.61 -27.30
N ASN A 217 -12.24 -23.10 -28.53
CA ASN A 217 -11.39 -21.96 -28.86
C ASN A 217 -11.97 -20.60 -28.44
N GLN A 218 -13.11 -20.53 -27.76
CA GLN A 218 -13.69 -19.29 -27.21
C GLN A 218 -13.28 -19.10 -25.74
N GLU A 219 -12.48 -20.01 -25.20
CA GLU A 219 -12.08 -20.08 -23.81
C GLU A 219 -10.57 -20.12 -23.67
N VAL A 220 -10.07 -19.40 -22.66
CA VAL A 220 -8.67 -19.44 -22.26
C VAL A 220 -8.60 -19.68 -20.76
N ILE A 221 -7.63 -20.50 -20.34
CA ILE A 221 -7.42 -20.88 -18.95
C ILE A 221 -5.95 -20.64 -18.63
N ILE A 222 -5.70 -19.84 -17.59
CA ILE A 222 -4.36 -19.43 -17.20
C ILE A 222 -4.15 -19.80 -15.72
N PRO A 223 -3.18 -20.68 -15.40
CA PRO A 223 -2.82 -21.00 -14.02
C PRO A 223 -2.33 -19.75 -13.27
N ILE A 224 -2.90 -19.51 -12.08
CA ILE A 224 -2.42 -18.49 -11.14
C ILE A 224 -1.36 -19.11 -10.24
N ASN A 225 -1.67 -20.27 -9.65
CA ASN A 225 -0.77 -21.10 -8.84
C ASN A 225 -1.23 -22.56 -8.90
N ASP A 226 -0.66 -23.43 -8.06
CA ASP A 226 -0.95 -24.88 -8.05
C ASP A 226 -2.41 -25.22 -7.68
N TYR A 227 -3.18 -24.24 -7.19
CA TYR A 227 -4.53 -24.44 -6.64
C TYR A 227 -5.58 -23.49 -7.24
N GLN A 228 -5.18 -22.60 -8.14
CA GLN A 228 -6.03 -21.55 -8.66
C GLN A 228 -5.69 -21.27 -10.13
N TYR A 229 -6.71 -21.04 -10.93
CA TYR A 229 -6.57 -20.52 -12.29
C TYR A 229 -7.62 -19.44 -12.55
N VAL A 230 -7.37 -18.60 -13.56
CA VAL A 230 -8.39 -17.74 -14.15
C VAL A 230 -8.86 -18.36 -15.47
N LYS A 231 -10.16 -18.32 -15.71
CA LYS A 231 -10.77 -18.68 -16.99
C LYS A 231 -11.40 -17.43 -17.59
N VAL A 232 -11.15 -17.17 -18.87
CA VAL A 232 -11.85 -16.13 -19.63
C VAL A 232 -12.55 -16.78 -20.80
N ARG A 233 -13.88 -16.59 -20.90
CA ARG A 233 -14.72 -17.18 -21.94
C ARG A 233 -15.48 -16.12 -22.69
N MET A 234 -15.43 -16.12 -24.02
CA MET A 234 -16.37 -15.36 -24.84
C MET A 234 -17.74 -16.04 -24.79
N ASN A 235 -18.77 -15.27 -24.47
CA ASN A 235 -20.16 -15.76 -24.44
C ASN A 235 -20.84 -15.62 -25.81
N SER A 236 -20.20 -14.91 -26.73
CA SER A 236 -20.69 -14.67 -28.09
C SER A 236 -20.16 -15.73 -29.04
N SER A 237 -21.07 -16.50 -29.65
CA SER A 237 -20.73 -17.59 -30.56
C SER A 237 -19.88 -17.11 -31.73
N GLY A 238 -18.84 -17.88 -32.08
CA GLY A 238 -17.99 -17.62 -33.25
C GLY A 238 -16.88 -16.58 -33.03
N VAL A 239 -16.61 -16.20 -31.78
CA VAL A 239 -15.50 -15.29 -31.44
C VAL A 239 -14.40 -16.06 -30.69
N PRO A 240 -13.46 -16.70 -31.40
CA PRO A 240 -12.36 -17.41 -30.75
C PRO A 240 -11.38 -16.44 -30.06
N LEU A 241 -10.59 -16.97 -29.14
CA LEU A 241 -9.46 -16.33 -28.49
C LEU A 241 -8.18 -17.09 -28.89
N GLU A 242 -7.50 -16.61 -29.92
CA GLU A 242 -6.29 -17.24 -30.44
C GLU A 242 -5.06 -16.69 -29.72
N TYR A 243 -4.29 -17.55 -29.05
CA TYR A 243 -3.07 -17.15 -28.34
C TYR A 243 -2.08 -16.48 -29.30
N ASP A 244 -1.55 -15.34 -28.89
CA ASP A 244 -0.52 -14.60 -29.63
C ASP A 244 0.85 -14.82 -28.97
N ARG A 245 1.00 -14.32 -27.74
CA ARG A 245 2.28 -14.34 -27.02
C ARG A 245 2.12 -14.14 -25.52
N GLN A 246 3.23 -14.35 -24.80
CA GLN A 246 3.37 -14.01 -23.39
C GLN A 246 4.57 -13.08 -23.19
N GLU A 247 4.40 -12.07 -22.35
CA GLU A 247 5.46 -11.17 -21.89
C GLU A 247 5.55 -11.20 -20.37
N THR A 248 6.69 -10.76 -19.82
CA THR A 248 6.92 -10.73 -18.38
C THR A 248 7.66 -9.47 -18.01
N ASP A 249 7.06 -8.68 -17.14
CA ASP A 249 7.63 -7.45 -16.60
C ASP A 249 7.85 -7.64 -15.10
N LYS A 250 9.08 -7.37 -14.66
CA LYS A 250 9.43 -7.44 -13.23
C LYS A 250 9.32 -6.06 -12.61
N HIS A 251 8.72 -6.02 -11.44
CA HIS A 251 8.60 -4.83 -10.62
C HIS A 251 9.21 -5.09 -9.24
N ILE A 252 9.39 -4.05 -8.44
CA ILE A 252 9.73 -4.23 -7.03
C ILE A 252 8.55 -4.92 -6.32
N GLU A 253 8.84 -6.03 -5.61
CA GLU A 253 7.86 -6.87 -4.89
C GLU A 253 6.72 -7.46 -5.73
N SER A 254 6.81 -7.43 -7.06
CA SER A 254 5.81 -8.07 -7.92
C SER A 254 6.34 -8.44 -9.32
N THR A 255 5.61 -9.28 -10.03
CA THR A 255 5.91 -9.64 -11.42
C THR A 255 4.62 -9.78 -12.21
N ASP A 256 4.55 -9.06 -13.33
CA ASP A 256 3.44 -9.11 -14.26
C ASP A 256 3.72 -10.17 -15.34
N TYR A 257 2.76 -11.08 -15.51
CA TYR A 257 2.72 -12.03 -16.63
C TYR A 257 1.59 -11.64 -17.57
N HIS A 258 1.93 -11.16 -18.76
CA HIS A 258 0.96 -10.72 -19.74
C HIS A 258 0.69 -11.83 -20.75
N TYR A 259 -0.56 -12.25 -20.88
CA TYR A 259 -1.02 -13.22 -21.87
C TYR A 259 -1.87 -12.49 -22.92
N TYR A 260 -1.39 -12.47 -24.15
CA TYR A 260 -2.05 -11.80 -25.27
C TYR A 260 -2.77 -12.81 -26.16
N TYR A 261 -3.99 -12.45 -26.54
CA TYR A 261 -4.82 -13.22 -27.45
C TYR A 261 -5.42 -12.28 -28.51
N HIS A 262 -5.48 -12.76 -29.74
CA HIS A 262 -6.36 -12.18 -30.75
C HIS A 262 -7.80 -12.52 -30.41
N MET A 263 -8.68 -11.51 -30.40
CA MET A 263 -10.12 -11.74 -30.38
C MET A 263 -10.57 -11.93 -31.82
N GLY A 264 -11.10 -13.11 -32.16
CA GLY A 264 -11.19 -13.59 -33.54
C GLY A 264 -9.93 -14.33 -33.97
N TYR A 265 -9.85 -14.69 -35.25
CA TYR A 265 -8.67 -15.37 -35.80
C TYR A 265 -7.53 -14.37 -36.02
N ALA A 266 -6.28 -14.79 -35.87
CA ALA A 266 -5.08 -13.98 -36.13
C ALA A 266 -5.05 -13.41 -37.56
N SER A 267 -5.61 -14.13 -38.53
CA SER A 267 -5.74 -13.69 -39.93
C SER A 267 -6.79 -12.59 -40.14
N LYS A 268 -7.73 -12.43 -39.19
CA LYS A 268 -8.81 -11.43 -39.22
C LYS A 268 -9.21 -11.03 -37.79
N PRO A 269 -8.34 -10.29 -37.06
CA PRO A 269 -8.59 -9.95 -35.68
C PRO A 269 -9.75 -8.94 -35.58
N LEU A 270 -10.71 -9.24 -34.71
CA LEU A 270 -11.79 -8.33 -34.30
C LEU A 270 -11.34 -7.37 -33.19
N GLY A 271 -10.21 -7.68 -32.55
CA GLY A 271 -9.71 -7.00 -31.37
C GLY A 271 -8.65 -7.83 -30.67
N SER A 272 -8.45 -7.57 -29.38
CA SER A 272 -7.52 -8.32 -28.54
C SER A 272 -8.04 -8.49 -27.12
N LEU A 273 -7.63 -9.58 -26.48
CA LEU A 273 -7.69 -9.77 -25.03
C LEU A 273 -6.26 -9.78 -24.50
N ARG A 274 -5.98 -8.98 -23.47
CA ARG A 274 -4.82 -9.16 -22.60
C ARG A 274 -5.30 -9.57 -21.21
N VAL A 275 -4.77 -10.67 -20.70
CA VAL A 275 -4.89 -11.05 -19.29
C VAL A 275 -3.53 -10.82 -18.64
N THR A 276 -3.47 -9.97 -17.61
CA THR A 276 -2.25 -9.76 -16.82
C THR A 276 -2.43 -10.40 -15.46
N LEU A 277 -1.50 -11.28 -15.08
CA LEU A 277 -1.35 -11.77 -13.71
C LEU A 277 -0.21 -11.02 -13.04
N ARG A 278 -0.52 -10.06 -12.17
CA ARG A 278 0.46 -9.38 -11.31
C ARG A 278 0.59 -10.17 -10.03
N LYS A 279 1.64 -10.99 -9.95
CA LYS A 279 1.92 -11.83 -8.78
C LYS A 279 2.76 -11.04 -7.78
N LEU A 280 2.24 -10.86 -6.57
CA LEU A 280 2.93 -10.19 -5.48
C LEU A 280 3.81 -11.18 -4.72
N THR A 281 4.87 -10.69 -4.07
CA THR A 281 5.79 -11.54 -3.29
C THR A 281 5.15 -12.19 -2.06
N ASN A 282 4.02 -11.66 -1.58
CA ASN A 282 3.24 -12.25 -0.49
C ASN A 282 2.36 -13.44 -0.92
N GLY A 283 2.34 -13.80 -2.22
CA GLY A 283 1.57 -14.91 -2.78
C GLY A 283 0.24 -14.51 -3.43
N ASP A 284 -0.23 -13.28 -3.22
CA ASP A 284 -1.47 -12.79 -3.80
C ASP A 284 -1.29 -12.41 -5.26
N THR A 285 -2.39 -12.39 -6.03
CA THR A 285 -2.32 -12.10 -7.46
C THR A 285 -3.45 -11.19 -7.90
N PHE A 286 -3.11 -10.03 -8.46
CA PHE A 286 -4.07 -9.27 -9.25
C PHE A 286 -4.22 -9.93 -10.63
N VAL A 287 -5.47 -10.09 -11.04
CA VAL A 287 -5.89 -10.58 -12.34
C VAL A 287 -6.57 -9.42 -13.06
N PHE A 288 -5.88 -8.83 -14.04
CA PHE A 288 -6.43 -7.78 -14.89
C PHE A 288 -6.84 -8.36 -16.24
N THR A 289 -7.99 -7.94 -16.76
CA THR A 289 -8.36 -8.21 -18.15
C THR A 289 -8.61 -6.90 -18.89
N LYS A 290 -8.12 -6.85 -20.12
CA LYS A 290 -8.30 -5.72 -21.04
C LYS A 290 -8.74 -6.25 -22.40
N PHE A 291 -9.99 -6.01 -22.75
CA PHE A 291 -10.47 -6.21 -24.11
C PHE A 291 -10.32 -4.91 -24.89
N THR A 292 -9.88 -5.01 -26.14
CA THR A 292 -9.95 -3.92 -27.13
C THR A 292 -10.73 -4.44 -28.32
N HIS A 293 -11.80 -3.76 -28.72
CA HIS A 293 -12.61 -4.15 -29.86
C HIS A 293 -12.66 -3.06 -30.93
N ASN A 294 -12.33 -3.42 -32.17
CA ASN A 294 -12.14 -2.46 -33.27
C ASN A 294 -13.33 -2.39 -34.23
N ALA A 295 -14.42 -3.12 -33.99
CA ALA A 295 -15.63 -3.08 -34.82
C ALA A 295 -16.78 -2.40 -34.07
N ASP A 296 -17.95 -2.27 -34.70
CA ASP A 296 -19.09 -1.52 -34.15
C ASP A 296 -20.04 -2.34 -33.26
N ASN A 297 -19.96 -3.66 -33.35
CA ASN A 297 -20.85 -4.56 -32.62
C ASN A 297 -20.40 -4.75 -31.16
N THR A 298 -21.26 -5.36 -30.35
CA THR A 298 -20.98 -5.62 -28.93
C THR A 298 -21.00 -7.12 -28.68
N TYR A 299 -19.99 -7.59 -27.94
CA TYR A 299 -19.90 -8.96 -27.45
C TYR A 299 -19.98 -8.98 -25.92
N SER A 300 -19.99 -10.18 -25.36
CA SER A 300 -19.85 -10.40 -23.93
C SER A 300 -18.86 -11.51 -23.63
N ALA A 301 -18.22 -11.41 -22.47
CA ALA A 301 -17.28 -12.39 -21.95
C ALA A 301 -17.49 -12.58 -20.45
N THR A 302 -17.04 -13.70 -19.92
CA THR A 302 -17.05 -13.98 -18.48
C THR A 302 -15.62 -14.30 -18.03
N VAL A 303 -15.17 -13.63 -16.97
CA VAL A 303 -13.94 -13.95 -16.24
C VAL A 303 -14.33 -14.74 -15.01
N SER A 304 -13.92 -16.00 -14.93
CA SER A 304 -14.26 -16.91 -13.84
C SER A 304 -13.03 -17.24 -12.99
N LEU A 305 -13.22 -17.22 -11.68
CA LEU A 305 -12.24 -17.62 -10.66
C LEU A 305 -12.85 -18.75 -9.82
N PRO A 306 -12.61 -20.01 -10.18
CA PRO A 306 -13.08 -21.17 -9.43
C PRO A 306 -12.16 -21.50 -8.25
N PHE A 307 -12.73 -21.51 -7.06
CA PHE A 307 -12.13 -21.94 -5.81
C PHE A 307 -12.54 -23.38 -5.54
N SER A 308 -11.73 -24.33 -5.99
CA SER A 308 -11.92 -25.75 -5.69
C SER A 308 -11.81 -26.02 -4.20
N GLN A 309 -12.27 -27.19 -3.78
CA GLN A 309 -12.23 -27.63 -2.37
C GLN A 309 -13.05 -26.71 -1.43
N SER A 310 -14.09 -26.08 -1.98
CA SER A 310 -14.95 -25.12 -1.28
C SER A 310 -16.41 -25.51 -1.41
N ASP A 311 -17.09 -25.71 -0.28
CA ASP A 311 -18.48 -26.16 -0.19
C ASP A 311 -19.47 -25.06 0.21
N ASN A 312 -19.00 -23.84 0.47
CA ASN A 312 -19.83 -22.67 0.75
C ASN A 312 -19.04 -21.37 0.52
N TYR A 313 -19.70 -20.22 0.60
CA TYR A 313 -19.08 -18.90 0.51
C TYR A 313 -19.75 -17.85 1.38
N SER A 314 -19.07 -16.71 1.55
CA SER A 314 -19.68 -15.45 1.97
C SER A 314 -19.26 -14.33 1.06
N LEU A 315 -20.15 -13.37 0.81
CA LEU A 315 -19.86 -12.19 0.01
C LEU A 315 -20.14 -10.93 0.84
N ALA A 316 -19.09 -10.16 1.14
CA ALA A 316 -19.21 -8.86 1.78
C ALA A 316 -19.13 -7.77 0.72
N LYS A 317 -20.19 -6.97 0.55
CA LYS A 317 -20.26 -5.95 -0.49
C LYS A 317 -20.07 -4.55 0.08
N TYR A 318 -19.40 -3.69 -0.67
CA TYR A 318 -19.37 -2.26 -0.36
C TYR A 318 -20.79 -1.67 -0.33
N SER A 319 -21.68 -2.12 -1.22
CA SER A 319 -23.08 -1.65 -1.28
C SER A 319 -23.88 -1.90 0.01
N ASP A 320 -23.45 -2.84 0.85
CA ASP A 320 -24.11 -3.11 2.12
C ASP A 320 -23.73 -2.06 3.19
N GLN A 321 -22.66 -1.31 2.96
CA GLN A 321 -22.16 -0.25 3.85
C GLN A 321 -22.65 1.15 3.47
N GLY A 322 -23.25 1.31 2.30
CA GLY A 322 -23.80 2.57 1.81
C GLY A 322 -23.74 2.72 0.30
N THR A 323 -24.07 3.92 -0.17
CA THR A 323 -23.97 4.30 -1.58
C THR A 323 -23.09 5.53 -1.73
N VAL A 324 -22.38 5.61 -2.85
CA VAL A 324 -21.62 6.82 -3.20
C VAL A 324 -22.59 7.97 -3.45
N VAL A 325 -22.43 9.06 -2.69
CA VAL A 325 -23.13 10.31 -2.94
C VAL A 325 -22.28 11.15 -3.87
N ARG A 326 -22.69 11.23 -5.14
CA ARG A 326 -21.98 11.99 -6.15
C ARG A 326 -22.32 13.47 -6.04
N GLU A 327 -21.28 14.27 -5.95
CA GLU A 327 -21.38 15.73 -5.91
C GLU A 327 -20.68 16.30 -7.14
N HIS A 328 -21.21 17.39 -7.68
CA HIS A 328 -20.58 18.08 -8.78
C HIS A 328 -19.41 18.91 -8.27
N HIS A 329 -18.23 18.72 -8.87
CA HIS A 329 -17.04 19.54 -8.64
C HIS A 329 -16.84 20.57 -9.75
N ASP A 330 -16.49 21.81 -9.42
CA ASP A 330 -16.34 22.89 -10.42
C ASP A 330 -15.20 22.64 -11.42
N VAL A 331 -14.17 21.89 -10.99
CA VAL A 331 -12.98 21.56 -11.79
C VAL A 331 -13.12 20.24 -12.56
N PHE A 332 -13.67 19.21 -11.90
CA PHE A 332 -13.68 17.82 -12.39
C PHE A 332 -15.04 17.38 -12.94
N GLY A 333 -16.11 18.12 -12.64
CA GLY A 333 -17.49 17.68 -12.85
C GLY A 333 -17.88 16.59 -11.86
N ILE A 334 -18.66 15.62 -12.34
CA ILE A 334 -19.05 14.43 -11.58
C ILE A 334 -18.05 13.31 -11.88
N ASP A 335 -17.57 12.64 -10.84
CA ASP A 335 -16.86 11.36 -10.99
C ASP A 335 -17.87 10.21 -10.90
N GLU A 336 -18.04 9.50 -12.01
CA GLU A 336 -18.97 8.37 -12.08
C GLU A 336 -18.36 7.06 -11.55
N THR A 337 -17.03 7.00 -11.36
CA THR A 337 -16.39 5.81 -10.80
C THR A 337 -16.74 5.63 -9.33
N SER A 338 -16.67 4.39 -8.88
CA SER A 338 -17.07 4.04 -7.52
C SER A 338 -16.24 2.87 -6.97
N HIS A 339 -16.62 2.40 -5.79
CA HIS A 339 -15.94 1.32 -5.08
C HIS A 339 -15.99 -0.02 -5.84
N PRO A 340 -15.12 -1.00 -5.49
CA PRO A 340 -15.21 -2.38 -5.97
C PRO A 340 -16.54 -3.04 -5.62
N ILE A 341 -16.80 -4.25 -6.13
CA ILE A 341 -18.00 -5.02 -5.79
C ILE A 341 -17.96 -5.45 -4.33
N GLY A 342 -16.87 -6.09 -3.92
CA GLY A 342 -16.71 -6.64 -2.58
C GLY A 342 -15.75 -7.83 -2.53
N VAL A 343 -15.67 -8.43 -1.34
CA VAL A 343 -14.84 -9.61 -1.08
C VAL A 343 -15.71 -10.86 -1.05
N LEU A 344 -15.44 -11.79 -1.94
CA LEU A 344 -15.96 -13.15 -1.87
C LEU A 344 -14.96 -14.02 -1.10
N SER A 345 -15.40 -14.65 -0.02
CA SER A 345 -14.64 -15.67 0.70
C SER A 345 -15.21 -17.04 0.37
N ALA A 346 -14.47 -17.87 -0.37
CA ALA A 346 -14.76 -19.28 -0.54
C ALA A 346 -14.37 -20.05 0.72
N LYS A 347 -15.16 -21.07 1.07
CA LYS A 347 -15.03 -21.79 2.35
C LYS A 347 -15.23 -23.28 2.23
N LYS A 348 -14.61 -24.02 3.14
CA LYS A 348 -14.90 -25.43 3.45
C LYS A 348 -15.40 -25.51 4.89
N GLY A 349 -16.71 -25.68 5.07
CA GLY A 349 -17.36 -25.42 6.35
C GLY A 349 -17.19 -23.97 6.77
N SER A 350 -16.52 -23.72 7.90
CA SER A 350 -16.23 -22.37 8.40
C SER A 350 -14.86 -21.82 7.96
N ALA A 351 -13.96 -22.68 7.47
CA ALA A 351 -12.59 -22.30 7.12
C ALA A 351 -12.56 -21.61 5.75
N VAL A 352 -11.86 -20.49 5.65
CA VAL A 352 -11.62 -19.80 4.37
C VAL A 352 -10.62 -20.61 3.56
N THR A 353 -11.01 -20.95 2.34
CA THR A 353 -10.18 -21.64 1.35
C THR A 353 -9.62 -20.66 0.33
N GLY A 354 -10.12 -19.45 0.24
CA GLY A 354 -9.57 -18.41 -0.62
C GLY A 354 -10.49 -17.22 -0.70
N GLU A 355 -9.94 -16.06 -1.01
CA GLU A 355 -10.69 -14.84 -1.18
C GLU A 355 -10.43 -14.20 -2.55
N VAL A 356 -11.43 -13.48 -3.04
CA VAL A 356 -11.25 -12.55 -4.15
C VAL A 356 -11.92 -11.21 -3.84
N MET A 357 -11.15 -10.13 -3.92
CA MET A 357 -11.70 -8.79 -4.08
C MET A 357 -12.04 -8.58 -5.55
N MET A 358 -13.31 -8.35 -5.85
CA MET A 358 -13.80 -8.19 -7.22
C MET A 358 -13.95 -6.71 -7.58
N GLY A 359 -13.25 -6.28 -8.62
CA GLY A 359 -13.45 -4.98 -9.26
C GLY A 359 -14.72 -4.93 -10.10
N LYS A 360 -15.02 -3.74 -10.63
CA LYS A 360 -16.11 -3.53 -11.60
C LYS A 360 -15.58 -3.65 -13.03
N ASN A 361 -16.49 -3.68 -13.99
CA ASN A 361 -16.15 -3.53 -15.40
C ASN A 361 -16.23 -2.06 -15.81
N TYR A 362 -15.20 -1.60 -16.51
CA TYR A 362 -15.08 -0.23 -17.02
C TYR A 362 -15.00 -0.26 -18.53
N VAL A 363 -15.97 0.35 -19.20
CA VAL A 363 -16.01 0.51 -20.66
C VAL A 363 -15.64 1.94 -20.98
N ALA A 364 -14.64 2.15 -21.83
CA ALA A 364 -14.22 3.49 -22.22
C ALA A 364 -13.64 3.57 -23.62
N VAL A 365 -13.70 4.76 -24.20
CA VAL A 365 -13.15 5.05 -25.52
C VAL A 365 -11.81 5.79 -25.36
N PRO A 366 -10.69 5.28 -25.89
CA PRO A 366 -9.42 5.98 -25.86
C PRO A 366 -9.49 7.25 -26.73
N LYS A 367 -8.89 8.34 -26.26
CA LYS A 367 -8.79 9.62 -26.99
C LYS A 367 -7.37 10.14 -26.95
N GLU A 368 -6.93 10.68 -28.08
CA GLU A 368 -5.60 11.28 -28.23
C GLU A 368 -5.70 12.68 -28.82
N GLN A 369 -4.78 13.55 -28.40
CA GLN A 369 -4.53 14.86 -29.03
C GLN A 369 -3.06 14.92 -29.44
N LYS A 370 -2.79 15.08 -30.73
CA LYS A 370 -1.43 15.24 -31.27
C LYS A 370 -1.05 16.72 -31.34
N TYR A 371 0.21 17.03 -31.05
CA TYR A 371 0.77 18.39 -31.09
C TYR A 371 1.76 18.56 -32.26
N ALA A 372 2.08 19.81 -32.57
CA ALA A 372 2.97 20.17 -33.67
C ALA A 372 4.42 19.67 -33.49
N ASP A 373 4.86 19.47 -32.25
CA ASP A 373 6.16 18.88 -31.88
C ASP A 373 6.16 17.34 -31.93
N GLY A 374 5.05 16.72 -32.35
CA GLY A 374 4.89 15.27 -32.45
C GLY A 374 4.51 14.59 -31.13
N THR A 375 4.45 15.32 -30.01
CA THR A 375 3.98 14.75 -28.74
C THR A 375 2.48 14.54 -28.75
N VAL A 376 2.00 13.72 -27.80
CA VAL A 376 0.60 13.29 -27.75
C VAL A 376 0.09 13.34 -26.31
N SER A 377 -1.08 13.94 -26.11
CA SER A 377 -1.87 13.74 -24.89
C SER A 377 -2.81 12.55 -25.05
N ARG A 378 -2.99 11.75 -24.01
CA ARG A 378 -3.84 10.55 -23.99
C ARG A 378 -4.76 10.55 -22.78
N ILE A 379 -6.02 10.21 -23.01
CA ILE A 379 -7.00 9.94 -21.97
C ILE A 379 -7.93 8.79 -22.38
N ARG A 380 -8.80 8.39 -21.46
CA ARG A 380 -9.96 7.53 -21.75
C ARG A 380 -11.25 8.26 -21.38
N VAL A 381 -12.25 8.18 -22.24
CA VAL A 381 -13.59 8.71 -21.96
C VAL A 381 -14.45 7.56 -21.46
N LEU A 382 -14.79 7.59 -20.17
CA LEU A 382 -15.63 6.57 -19.54
C LEU A 382 -17.02 6.61 -20.15
N ASP A 383 -17.46 5.47 -20.67
CA ASP A 383 -18.80 5.25 -21.20
C ASP A 383 -19.69 4.62 -20.12
N GLN A 384 -19.18 3.61 -19.42
CA GLN A 384 -19.91 2.95 -18.34
C GLN A 384 -18.98 2.29 -17.32
N GLU A 385 -19.34 2.40 -16.04
CA GLU A 385 -18.89 1.50 -14.96
C GLU A 385 -20.10 0.67 -14.50
N TYR A 386 -19.93 -0.64 -14.32
CA TYR A 386 -20.99 -1.46 -13.71
C TYR A 386 -20.45 -2.72 -13.01
N ALA A 387 -21.26 -3.24 -12.08
CA ALA A 387 -21.01 -4.50 -11.38
C ALA A 387 -21.76 -5.65 -12.07
N GLY A 388 -21.10 -6.37 -12.97
CA GLY A 388 -21.62 -7.60 -13.55
C GLY A 388 -20.96 -8.79 -12.88
N TYR A 389 -21.65 -9.49 -11.98
CA TYR A 389 -21.10 -10.68 -11.34
C TYR A 389 -22.18 -11.70 -10.95
N ASP A 390 -21.79 -12.95 -10.82
CA ASP A 390 -22.54 -14.02 -10.19
C ASP A 390 -21.60 -14.96 -9.44
N VAL A 391 -22.12 -15.66 -8.44
CA VAL A 391 -21.37 -16.68 -7.69
C VAL A 391 -22.07 -18.01 -7.88
N GLN A 392 -21.35 -18.99 -8.39
CA GLN A 392 -21.86 -20.34 -8.60
C GLN A 392 -21.22 -21.29 -7.61
N GLN A 393 -22.00 -22.25 -7.12
CA GLN A 393 -21.53 -23.28 -6.22
C GLN A 393 -21.96 -24.64 -6.77
N ALA A 394 -20.99 -25.47 -7.14
CA ALA A 394 -21.21 -26.81 -7.67
C ALA A 394 -19.98 -27.68 -7.39
N ASP A 395 -20.18 -28.98 -7.17
CA ASP A 395 -19.12 -30.00 -7.11
C ASP A 395 -17.91 -29.60 -6.24
N ASN A 396 -18.18 -29.14 -5.01
CA ASN A 396 -17.16 -28.70 -4.05
C ASN A 396 -16.25 -27.58 -4.61
N THR A 397 -16.81 -26.72 -5.45
CA THR A 397 -16.17 -25.55 -6.02
C THR A 397 -17.11 -24.35 -5.92
N VAL A 398 -16.56 -23.23 -5.45
CA VAL A 398 -17.22 -21.92 -5.52
C VAL A 398 -16.57 -21.14 -6.65
N THR A 399 -17.34 -20.65 -7.62
CA THR A 399 -16.82 -19.87 -8.75
C THR A 399 -17.33 -18.45 -8.68
N ALA A 400 -16.41 -17.49 -8.61
CA ALA A 400 -16.71 -16.08 -8.83
C ALA A 400 -16.69 -15.80 -10.34
N ASN A 401 -17.81 -15.32 -10.89
CA ASN A 401 -17.91 -14.92 -12.29
C ASN A 401 -18.05 -13.39 -12.38
N MET A 402 -17.22 -12.76 -13.20
CA MET A 402 -17.34 -11.35 -13.58
C MET A 402 -17.79 -11.28 -15.05
N ASN A 403 -18.98 -10.73 -15.27
CA ASN A 403 -19.64 -10.66 -16.56
C ASN A 403 -19.38 -9.32 -17.24
N ILE A 404 -18.70 -9.37 -18.37
CA ILE A 404 -18.10 -8.21 -19.05
C ILE A 404 -18.74 -8.00 -20.41
N THR A 405 -18.95 -6.74 -20.75
CA THR A 405 -19.39 -6.27 -22.06
C THR A 405 -18.16 -5.83 -22.82
N VAL A 406 -17.97 -6.35 -24.03
CA VAL A 406 -16.90 -5.98 -24.94
C VAL A 406 -17.53 -5.11 -26.03
N LYS A 407 -17.58 -3.81 -25.77
CA LYS A 407 -18.23 -2.83 -26.65
C LYS A 407 -17.33 -2.47 -27.82
N GLY A 408 -17.94 -2.31 -28.99
CA GLY A 408 -17.28 -1.85 -30.19
C GLY A 408 -16.60 -0.48 -30.06
N ASN A 409 -15.45 -0.32 -30.70
CA ASN A 409 -14.60 0.88 -30.67
C ASN A 409 -14.24 1.36 -29.24
N ALA A 410 -14.18 0.43 -28.28
CA ALA A 410 -13.93 0.71 -26.88
C ALA A 410 -12.94 -0.29 -26.28
N ILE A 411 -12.49 0.05 -25.07
CA ILE A 411 -11.73 -0.80 -24.16
C ILE A 411 -12.67 -1.21 -23.04
N SER A 412 -12.63 -2.49 -22.67
CA SER A 412 -13.30 -3.01 -21.48
C SER A 412 -12.27 -3.58 -20.53
N ASP A 413 -12.14 -2.95 -19.36
CA ASP A 413 -11.20 -3.37 -18.32
C ASP A 413 -11.96 -3.95 -17.12
N SER A 414 -11.42 -5.01 -16.55
CA SER A 414 -11.84 -5.52 -15.24
C SER A 414 -10.63 -6.00 -14.43
N TRP A 415 -10.80 -6.11 -13.13
CA TRP A 415 -9.75 -6.59 -12.24
C TRP A 415 -10.31 -7.40 -11.08
N ALA A 416 -9.50 -8.30 -10.55
CA ALA A 416 -9.75 -9.03 -9.32
C ALA A 416 -8.43 -9.23 -8.58
N LEU A 417 -8.45 -9.24 -7.25
CA LEU A 417 -7.29 -9.62 -6.44
C LEU A 417 -7.62 -10.94 -5.75
N VAL A 418 -6.81 -11.96 -6.02
CA VAL A 418 -7.00 -13.32 -5.51
C VAL A 418 -5.97 -13.58 -4.42
N SER A 419 -6.45 -14.08 -3.27
CA SER A 419 -5.62 -14.51 -2.15
C SER A 419 -6.04 -15.89 -1.66
N ASP A 420 -5.11 -16.66 -1.15
CA ASP A 420 -5.39 -17.88 -0.40
C ASP A 420 -5.66 -17.61 1.10
N LYS A 421 -5.41 -16.38 1.55
CA LYS A 421 -5.59 -15.91 2.92
C LYS A 421 -6.69 -14.85 2.99
N SER A 422 -7.11 -14.51 4.20
CA SER A 422 -8.06 -13.41 4.40
C SER A 422 -7.42 -12.07 4.05
N LEU A 423 -8.14 -11.28 3.27
CA LEU A 423 -7.72 -9.95 2.81
C LEU A 423 -7.82 -8.88 3.91
N PHE A 424 -8.65 -9.12 4.93
CA PHE A 424 -8.83 -8.23 6.07
C PHE A 424 -8.63 -8.98 7.38
N GLN A 425 -8.04 -8.32 8.37
CA GLN A 425 -7.81 -8.85 9.71
C GLN A 425 -9.12 -9.17 10.44
N SER A 426 -10.19 -8.41 10.15
CA SER A 426 -11.52 -8.63 10.72
C SER A 426 -12.62 -8.07 9.83
N SER A 427 -13.87 -8.45 10.10
CA SER A 427 -15.03 -7.80 9.46
C SER A 427 -15.16 -6.33 9.85
N SER A 428 -14.67 -5.93 11.03
CA SER A 428 -14.75 -4.54 11.49
C SER A 428 -13.84 -3.62 10.68
N THR A 429 -12.57 -3.99 10.51
CA THR A 429 -11.60 -3.21 9.73
C THR A 429 -12.02 -3.16 8.26
N ARG A 430 -12.53 -4.28 7.72
CA ARG A 430 -13.16 -4.31 6.38
C ARG A 430 -14.31 -3.32 6.25
N ASP A 431 -15.28 -3.35 7.15
CA ASP A 431 -16.48 -2.52 7.04
C ASP A 431 -16.18 -1.04 7.26
N GLU A 432 -15.22 -0.72 8.12
CA GLU A 432 -14.67 0.63 8.27
C GLU A 432 -14.02 1.12 6.97
N TRP A 433 -13.15 0.30 6.38
CA TRP A 433 -12.52 0.60 5.10
C TRP A 433 -13.56 0.79 3.97
N PHE A 434 -14.60 -0.05 3.93
CA PHE A 434 -15.66 0.05 2.95
C PHE A 434 -16.42 1.37 3.08
N LYS A 435 -16.79 1.77 4.31
CA LYS A 435 -17.44 3.05 4.58
C LYS A 435 -16.56 4.23 4.18
N ARG A 436 -15.27 4.17 4.52
CA ARG A 436 -14.30 5.22 4.14
C ARG A 436 -14.18 5.34 2.63
N THR A 437 -14.07 4.22 1.92
CA THR A 437 -14.01 4.17 0.45
C THR A 437 -15.24 4.77 -0.22
N ILE A 438 -16.42 4.60 0.38
CA ILE A 438 -17.68 5.20 -0.11
C ILE A 438 -17.70 6.70 0.14
N ALA A 439 -17.28 7.15 1.33
CA ALA A 439 -17.27 8.55 1.71
C ALA A 439 -16.22 9.37 0.95
N GLU A 440 -15.02 8.82 0.77
CA GLU A 440 -13.85 9.43 0.13
C GLU A 440 -13.67 8.91 -1.32
N TYR A 441 -14.77 8.66 -2.03
CA TYR A 441 -14.76 7.95 -3.31
C TYR A 441 -13.86 8.60 -4.38
N ILE A 442 -13.73 9.94 -4.38
CA ILE A 442 -12.86 10.69 -5.31
C ILE A 442 -11.37 10.42 -5.05
N SER A 443 -11.03 10.07 -3.82
CA SER A 443 -9.64 9.94 -3.37
C SER A 443 -9.17 8.49 -3.23
N ILE A 444 -10.09 7.57 -2.96
CA ILE A 444 -9.80 6.15 -2.73
C ILE A 444 -10.14 5.29 -3.95
N ASN A 445 -11.18 5.64 -4.72
CA ASN A 445 -11.58 4.81 -5.86
C ASN A 445 -10.78 5.16 -7.09
N ASN A 446 -9.95 4.20 -7.49
CA ASN A 446 -9.27 4.25 -8.76
C ASN A 446 -9.82 3.15 -9.66
N TRP A 447 -9.98 3.47 -10.94
CA TRP A 447 -10.16 2.45 -11.97
C TRP A 447 -8.82 1.73 -12.16
N LEU A 448 -8.64 0.62 -11.45
CA LEU A 448 -7.41 -0.18 -11.50
C LEU A 448 -7.26 -0.89 -12.84
N THR A 449 -6.06 -0.83 -13.41
CA THR A 449 -5.65 -1.56 -14.60
C THR A 449 -4.20 -2.00 -14.44
N ALA A 450 -3.76 -3.02 -15.19
CA ALA A 450 -2.35 -3.40 -15.22
C ALA A 450 -1.42 -2.29 -15.75
N ASP A 451 -1.95 -1.32 -16.51
CA ASP A 451 -1.17 -0.22 -17.08
C ASP A 451 -1.06 0.96 -16.10
N GLY A 452 -1.59 0.87 -14.89
CA GLY A 452 -1.71 2.00 -13.96
C GLY A 452 -3.15 2.50 -13.84
N ALA A 453 -3.46 2.99 -12.64
CA ALA A 453 -4.82 3.38 -12.29
C ALA A 453 -5.30 4.67 -12.98
N TYR A 454 -6.57 4.68 -13.40
CA TYR A 454 -7.23 5.83 -14.03
C TYR A 454 -8.10 6.58 -13.03
N THR A 455 -8.04 7.92 -13.09
CA THR A 455 -8.87 8.81 -12.26
C THR A 455 -9.49 9.91 -13.09
N LYS A 456 -10.58 10.50 -12.57
CA LYS A 456 -11.24 11.63 -13.21
C LYS A 456 -10.26 12.78 -13.42
N LEU A 457 -10.23 13.32 -14.63
CA LEU A 457 -9.42 14.49 -14.97
C LEU A 457 -10.25 15.77 -14.95
N PRO A 458 -9.59 16.93 -14.74
CA PRO A 458 -10.23 18.24 -14.87
C PRO A 458 -10.78 18.44 -16.29
N TRP A 459 -11.80 19.28 -16.45
CA TRP A 459 -12.23 19.66 -17.81
C TRP A 459 -11.23 20.54 -18.54
N SER A 460 -10.34 21.21 -17.80
CA SER A 460 -9.30 22.10 -18.30
C SER A 460 -8.07 21.37 -18.87
N ILE A 461 -8.25 20.18 -19.45
CA ILE A 461 -7.19 19.37 -20.06
C ILE A 461 -7.42 19.14 -21.56
N GLU A 462 -6.40 18.69 -22.27
CA GLU A 462 -6.49 18.26 -23.67
C GLU A 462 -6.11 16.77 -23.83
N PRO A 463 -6.89 15.99 -24.61
CA PRO A 463 -8.18 16.38 -25.18
C PRO A 463 -9.27 16.50 -24.10
N GLY A 464 -10.08 17.57 -24.13
CA GLY A 464 -11.05 17.86 -23.08
C GLY A 464 -12.37 17.11 -23.25
N TYR A 465 -12.77 16.33 -22.26
CA TYR A 465 -14.04 15.59 -22.23
C TYR A 465 -14.66 15.60 -20.84
N GLN A 466 -16.00 15.69 -20.76
CA GLN A 466 -16.73 15.69 -19.48
C GLN A 466 -16.43 14.44 -18.66
N MET A 467 -16.46 13.26 -19.30
CA MET A 467 -16.12 11.96 -18.71
C MET A 467 -14.68 11.53 -18.99
N GLY A 468 -13.74 12.49 -19.09
CA GLY A 468 -12.32 12.19 -19.27
C GLY A 468 -11.66 11.66 -18.00
N TYR A 469 -10.92 10.55 -18.15
CA TYR A 469 -10.11 9.88 -17.14
C TYR A 469 -8.69 9.67 -17.67
N GLY A 470 -7.70 9.73 -16.79
CA GLY A 470 -6.30 9.50 -17.15
C GLY A 470 -5.47 9.03 -15.97
N ARG A 471 -4.24 8.63 -16.26
CA ARG A 471 -3.27 8.19 -15.27
C ARG A 471 -2.66 9.41 -14.59
N SER A 472 -3.22 9.80 -13.44
CA SER A 472 -2.72 10.89 -12.62
C SER A 472 -1.66 10.37 -11.64
N ILE A 473 -0.45 10.93 -11.68
CA ILE A 473 0.65 10.54 -10.80
C ILE A 473 0.24 10.63 -9.32
N ASN A 474 -0.54 11.65 -8.96
CA ASN A 474 -0.99 11.84 -7.58
C ASN A 474 -1.91 10.73 -7.07
N ARG A 475 -2.60 10.04 -7.98
CA ARG A 475 -3.59 9.01 -7.64
C ARG A 475 -3.04 7.60 -7.84
N MET A 476 -2.07 7.44 -8.74
CA MET A 476 -1.33 6.19 -8.90
C MET A 476 -0.41 5.93 -7.70
N GLN A 477 0.17 6.97 -7.10
CA GLN A 477 0.86 6.81 -5.83
C GLN A 477 -0.15 6.40 -4.75
N ALA A 478 0.11 5.28 -4.08
CA ALA A 478 -0.80 4.60 -3.19
C ALA A 478 -0.67 5.07 -1.73
N GLY A 479 -0.29 6.33 -1.50
CA GLY A 479 0.03 6.86 -0.17
C GLY A 479 -1.12 6.74 0.85
N ILE A 480 -2.38 6.88 0.40
CA ILE A 480 -3.53 6.68 1.27
C ILE A 480 -3.66 5.23 1.76
N TYR A 481 -3.33 4.26 0.90
CA TYR A 481 -3.33 2.84 1.27
C TYR A 481 -2.16 2.52 2.21
N LEU A 482 -1.01 3.16 2.04
CA LEU A 482 0.12 2.99 2.97
C LEU A 482 -0.22 3.48 4.37
N THR A 483 -0.83 4.66 4.50
CA THR A 483 -1.28 5.17 5.80
C THR A 483 -2.32 4.25 6.43
N ALA A 484 -3.33 3.81 5.67
CA ALA A 484 -4.36 2.91 6.18
C ALA A 484 -3.79 1.52 6.54
N TYR A 485 -2.80 1.02 5.78
CA TYR A 485 -2.10 -0.22 6.11
C TYR A 485 -1.37 -0.12 7.44
N GLN A 486 -0.66 0.99 7.70
CA GLN A 486 0.02 1.21 8.98
C GLN A 486 -0.94 1.26 10.19
N GLU A 487 -2.22 1.56 9.97
CA GLU A 487 -3.25 1.61 11.02
C GLU A 487 -3.85 0.23 11.32
N HIS A 488 -4.15 -0.55 10.30
CA HIS A 488 -4.94 -1.78 10.42
C HIS A 488 -4.18 -3.08 10.10
N ASN A 489 -3.05 -3.01 9.41
CA ASN A 489 -2.30 -4.15 8.87
C ASN A 489 -3.16 -5.11 8.02
N ASP A 490 -4.17 -4.58 7.32
CA ASP A 490 -4.99 -5.39 6.41
C ASP A 490 -4.19 -5.76 5.15
N ARG A 491 -4.24 -7.04 4.79
CA ARG A 491 -3.53 -7.61 3.63
C ARG A 491 -3.93 -6.92 2.31
N TYR A 492 -5.22 -6.62 2.15
CA TYR A 492 -5.73 -5.87 0.99
C TYR A 492 -5.05 -4.51 0.81
N LEU A 493 -4.78 -3.80 1.90
CA LEU A 493 -4.15 -2.48 1.86
C LEU A 493 -2.68 -2.60 1.49
N TYR A 494 -1.98 -3.62 2.02
CA TYR A 494 -0.63 -3.98 1.61
C TYR A 494 -0.57 -4.27 0.09
N ASP A 495 -1.52 -5.04 -0.44
CA ASP A 495 -1.56 -5.38 -1.87
C ASP A 495 -1.78 -4.15 -2.75
N LEU A 496 -2.63 -3.21 -2.31
CA LEU A 496 -2.83 -1.94 -3.01
C LEU A 496 -1.60 -1.02 -2.98
N VAL A 497 -0.81 -1.05 -1.89
CA VAL A 497 0.48 -0.34 -1.82
C VAL A 497 1.44 -0.91 -2.86
N LEU A 498 1.61 -2.24 -2.90
CA LEU A 498 2.48 -2.87 -3.89
C LEU A 498 1.98 -2.66 -5.33
N ASN A 499 0.66 -2.65 -5.54
CA ASN A 499 0.09 -2.29 -6.83
C ASN A 499 0.47 -0.85 -7.24
N GLY A 500 0.45 0.10 -6.30
CA GLY A 500 0.88 1.47 -6.57
C GLY A 500 2.37 1.60 -6.92
N VAL A 501 3.23 0.78 -6.31
CA VAL A 501 4.66 0.70 -6.68
C VAL A 501 4.81 0.20 -8.11
N ALA A 502 4.13 -0.91 -8.46
CA ALA A 502 4.13 -1.44 -9.82
C ALA A 502 3.53 -0.46 -10.84
N ASP A 503 2.46 0.24 -10.50
CA ASP A 503 1.82 1.25 -11.36
C ASP A 503 2.78 2.40 -11.67
N LEU A 504 3.54 2.89 -10.68
CA LEU A 504 4.57 3.91 -10.91
C LEU A 504 5.73 3.37 -11.76
N ASP A 505 6.15 2.12 -11.54
CA ASP A 505 7.18 1.50 -12.36
C ASP A 505 6.74 1.37 -13.82
N VAL A 506 5.52 0.86 -14.08
CA VAL A 506 4.92 0.81 -15.43
C VAL A 506 4.81 2.21 -16.03
N PHE A 507 4.35 3.19 -15.26
CA PHE A 507 4.18 4.56 -15.73
C PHE A 507 5.50 5.23 -16.11
N SER A 508 6.59 4.90 -15.41
CA SER A 508 7.94 5.40 -15.71
C SER A 508 8.68 4.60 -16.79
N GLY A 509 8.13 3.48 -17.27
CA GLY A 509 8.81 2.61 -18.23
C GLY A 509 9.89 1.72 -17.59
N GLY A 510 9.67 1.31 -16.33
CA GLY A 510 10.55 0.41 -15.58
C GLY A 510 11.70 1.11 -14.83
N GLU A 511 11.65 2.44 -14.69
CA GLU A 511 12.76 3.21 -14.09
C GLU A 511 12.83 3.10 -12.56
N VAL A 512 11.70 2.78 -11.90
CA VAL A 512 11.68 2.50 -10.46
C VAL A 512 12.47 1.22 -10.21
N THR A 513 12.16 0.14 -10.92
CA THR A 513 12.86 -1.15 -10.78
C THR A 513 14.34 -1.09 -11.17
N LYS A 514 14.71 -0.24 -12.13
CA LYS A 514 16.12 -0.04 -12.52
C LYS A 514 16.92 0.79 -11.50
N GLY A 515 16.27 1.57 -10.65
CA GLY A 515 16.91 2.46 -9.68
C GLY A 515 17.71 3.61 -10.31
N THR A 516 17.42 3.99 -11.56
CA THR A 516 18.26 4.90 -12.35
C THR A 516 17.84 6.37 -12.24
N GLN A 517 16.54 6.67 -12.42
CA GLN A 517 15.96 8.01 -12.33
C GLN A 517 14.42 7.98 -12.59
N PRO A 518 13.58 7.54 -11.64
CA PRO A 518 12.14 7.58 -11.82
C PRO A 518 11.62 9.02 -11.84
N LEU A 519 11.55 9.61 -13.04
CA LEU A 519 10.82 10.85 -13.32
C LEU A 519 9.52 10.51 -14.00
N PHE A 520 8.42 11.02 -13.46
CA PHE A 520 7.07 10.76 -13.93
C PHE A 520 6.57 11.93 -14.76
N TYR A 521 6.36 11.68 -16.05
CA TYR A 521 5.86 12.66 -16.99
C TYR A 521 4.35 12.57 -17.13
N THR A 522 3.68 13.72 -17.25
CA THR A 522 2.24 13.77 -17.51
C THR A 522 1.88 13.16 -18.86
N GLU A 523 0.68 12.58 -18.95
CA GLU A 523 0.15 12.03 -20.21
C GLU A 523 -0.88 12.93 -20.88
N TYR A 524 -1.28 14.02 -20.24
CA TYR A 524 -2.29 14.94 -20.75
C TYR A 524 -1.87 16.38 -20.50
N THR A 525 -2.36 17.28 -21.35
CA THR A 525 -1.96 18.69 -21.33
C THR A 525 -2.95 19.53 -20.55
N SER A 526 -2.49 20.32 -19.59
CA SER A 526 -3.29 21.42 -19.03
C SER A 526 -3.50 22.52 -20.07
N THR A 527 -4.76 22.89 -20.32
CA THR A 527 -5.12 23.98 -21.24
C THR A 527 -4.55 25.31 -20.77
N TRP A 528 -4.48 25.53 -19.46
CA TRP A 528 -3.91 26.74 -18.87
C TRP A 528 -2.39 26.81 -19.08
N LEU A 529 -1.65 25.72 -18.82
CA LEU A 529 -0.20 25.70 -19.05
C LEU A 529 0.16 25.93 -20.51
N LYS A 530 -0.59 25.29 -21.42
CA LYS A 530 -0.43 25.49 -22.86
C LYS A 530 -0.70 26.94 -23.25
N LYS A 531 -1.80 27.55 -22.76
CA LYS A 531 -2.14 28.94 -23.10
C LYS A 531 -1.13 29.95 -22.55
N SER A 532 -0.71 29.77 -21.30
CA SER A 532 0.16 30.73 -20.59
C SER A 532 1.63 30.57 -20.96
N TYR A 533 2.11 29.34 -21.16
CA TYR A 533 3.53 29.04 -21.32
C TYR A 533 3.86 28.27 -22.61
N GLY A 534 2.88 27.75 -23.34
CA GLY A 534 3.11 26.89 -24.50
C GLY A 534 3.50 25.46 -24.13
N THR A 535 3.37 25.08 -22.86
CA THR A 535 3.76 23.75 -22.36
C THR A 535 2.67 22.73 -22.65
N THR A 536 3.03 21.66 -23.37
CA THR A 536 2.19 20.51 -23.71
C THR A 536 2.80 19.24 -23.14
N ALA A 537 1.97 18.21 -22.87
CA ALA A 537 2.44 16.89 -22.45
C ALA A 537 3.40 16.27 -23.48
N PRO A 538 4.34 15.42 -23.06
CA PRO A 538 4.69 15.14 -21.67
C PRO A 538 5.48 16.29 -21.01
N TYR A 539 5.18 16.58 -19.75
CA TYR A 539 5.96 17.49 -18.89
C TYR A 539 6.04 16.95 -17.47
N VAL A 540 7.03 17.42 -16.71
CA VAL A 540 7.18 17.13 -15.27
C VAL A 540 6.43 18.20 -14.50
N ASP A 541 5.57 17.77 -13.58
CA ASP A 541 5.02 18.59 -12.50
C ASP A 541 5.82 18.26 -11.24
N THR A 542 6.43 19.27 -10.62
CA THR A 542 7.35 19.05 -9.50
C THR A 542 6.63 18.47 -8.28
N ARG A 543 5.42 18.94 -7.95
CA ARG A 543 4.70 18.47 -6.76
C ARG A 543 4.22 17.03 -6.92
N LEU A 544 3.76 16.68 -8.12
CA LEU A 544 3.35 15.31 -8.41
C LEU A 544 4.52 14.33 -8.28
N ASN A 545 5.70 14.73 -8.76
CA ASN A 545 6.91 13.91 -8.65
C ASN A 545 7.44 13.85 -7.20
N GLU A 546 7.36 14.94 -6.44
CA GLU A 546 7.65 14.93 -5.00
C GLU A 546 6.81 13.88 -4.27
N ASN A 547 5.49 13.88 -4.50
CA ASN A 547 4.57 12.94 -3.86
C ASN A 547 4.90 11.49 -4.23
N ALA A 548 5.11 11.20 -5.52
CA ALA A 548 5.46 9.86 -5.97
C ALA A 548 6.80 9.38 -5.40
N ALA A 549 7.82 10.23 -5.41
CA ALA A 549 9.14 9.91 -4.88
C ALA A 549 9.12 9.69 -3.35
N MET A 550 8.35 10.49 -2.61
CA MET A 550 8.15 10.27 -1.17
C MET A 550 7.34 9.01 -0.89
N PHE A 551 6.31 8.70 -1.70
CA PHE A 551 5.56 7.46 -1.57
C PHE A 551 6.48 6.23 -1.72
N LEU A 552 7.34 6.20 -2.76
CA LEU A 552 8.27 5.08 -2.95
C LEU A 552 9.21 4.92 -1.76
N LYS A 553 9.86 6.00 -1.31
CA LYS A 553 10.71 6.00 -0.12
C LYS A 553 9.97 5.50 1.12
N ASN A 554 8.81 6.09 1.42
CA ASN A 554 8.05 5.80 2.64
C ASN A 554 7.55 4.35 2.63
N THR A 555 7.18 3.82 1.46
CA THR A 555 6.88 2.40 1.27
C THR A 555 8.10 1.52 1.55
N GLY A 556 9.28 1.90 1.03
CA GLY A 556 10.54 1.22 1.31
C GLY A 556 10.88 1.13 2.79
N GLU A 557 10.67 2.22 3.52
CA GLU A 557 10.90 2.27 4.96
C GLU A 557 9.84 1.48 5.75
N ALA A 558 8.56 1.69 5.44
CA ALA A 558 7.45 1.09 6.18
C ALA A 558 7.37 -0.44 6.01
N LEU A 559 7.70 -0.94 4.82
CA LEU A 559 7.63 -2.37 4.48
C LEU A 559 9.00 -3.07 4.51
N GLY A 560 10.09 -2.33 4.76
CA GLY A 560 11.44 -2.88 4.78
C GLY A 560 11.98 -3.27 3.38
N ILE A 561 11.46 -2.66 2.31
CA ILE A 561 11.87 -2.94 0.93
C ILE A 561 13.11 -2.08 0.60
N GLU A 562 14.29 -2.70 0.68
CA GLU A 562 15.57 -2.00 0.52
C GLU A 562 15.69 -1.25 -0.82
N ALA A 563 15.17 -1.84 -1.90
CA ALA A 563 15.25 -1.28 -3.24
C ALA A 563 14.58 0.10 -3.40
N LEU A 564 13.65 0.47 -2.51
CA LEU A 564 12.89 1.72 -2.60
C LEU A 564 13.39 2.81 -1.63
N LYS A 565 14.23 2.46 -0.64
CA LYS A 565 14.60 3.39 0.46
C LYS A 565 15.30 4.67 -0.03
N ASP A 566 15.99 4.58 -1.16
CA ASP A 566 16.75 5.69 -1.74
C ASP A 566 16.09 6.28 -3.01
N ASP A 567 14.86 5.86 -3.38
CA ASP A 567 14.21 6.29 -4.62
C ASP A 567 13.96 7.81 -4.68
N ASN A 568 13.75 8.43 -3.52
CA ASN A 568 13.63 9.88 -3.42
C ASN A 568 14.88 10.62 -3.90
N LEU A 569 16.07 10.03 -3.77
CA LEU A 569 17.34 10.70 -4.09
C LEU A 569 17.47 11.01 -5.58
N SER A 570 16.87 10.18 -6.45
CA SER A 570 16.82 10.44 -7.89
C SER A 570 16.07 11.73 -8.20
N TYR A 571 14.90 11.94 -7.57
CA TYR A 571 14.15 13.18 -7.71
C TYR A 571 14.85 14.36 -7.02
N ALA A 572 15.51 14.14 -5.87
CA ALA A 572 16.34 15.18 -5.24
C ALA A 572 17.47 15.66 -6.17
N ASN A 573 18.12 14.74 -6.90
CA ASN A 573 19.13 15.09 -7.90
C ASN A 573 18.52 15.90 -9.06
N PHE A 574 17.30 15.58 -9.49
CA PHE A 574 16.57 16.38 -10.46
C PHE A 574 16.31 17.81 -9.95
N LEU A 575 15.91 17.99 -8.69
CA LEU A 575 15.74 19.30 -8.06
C LEU A 575 17.05 20.11 -7.99
N VAL A 576 18.15 19.46 -7.63
CA VAL A 576 19.49 20.08 -7.62
C VAL A 576 19.88 20.59 -9.01
N ASN A 577 19.51 19.85 -10.06
CA ASN A 577 19.88 20.17 -11.44
C ASN A 577 18.97 21.20 -12.12
N GLN A 578 17.86 21.65 -11.51
CA GLN A 578 16.94 22.62 -12.12
C GLN A 578 17.62 23.89 -12.62
N LYS A 579 18.60 24.39 -11.85
CA LYS A 579 19.42 25.55 -12.23
C LYS A 579 20.21 25.31 -13.51
N SER A 580 20.79 24.11 -13.67
CA SER A 580 21.54 23.73 -14.87
C SER A 580 20.63 23.55 -16.09
N PHE A 581 19.37 23.15 -15.87
CA PHE A 581 18.36 23.03 -16.92
C PHE A 581 17.76 24.39 -17.33
N GLY A 582 18.12 25.47 -16.63
CA GLY A 582 17.50 26.79 -16.83
C GLY A 582 16.06 26.87 -16.36
N ASN A 583 15.58 25.91 -15.56
CA ASN A 583 14.20 25.87 -15.05
C ASN A 583 14.05 26.61 -13.72
N ILE A 584 14.61 27.82 -13.64
CA ILE A 584 14.69 28.60 -12.41
C ILE A 584 14.38 30.09 -12.63
N ILE A 585 13.63 30.72 -11.73
CA ILE A 585 13.37 32.18 -11.76
C ILE A 585 14.49 32.84 -10.97
N PRO A 586 15.42 33.59 -11.59
CA PRO A 586 16.49 34.26 -10.87
C PRO A 586 15.91 35.38 -9.99
N VAL A 587 16.25 35.40 -8.70
CA VAL A 587 15.81 36.43 -7.75
C VAL A 587 16.95 37.40 -7.44
N THR A 588 18.15 36.87 -7.17
CA THR A 588 19.39 37.63 -7.01
C THR A 588 20.54 36.90 -7.72
N ALA A 589 21.76 37.44 -7.65
CA ALA A 589 22.94 36.73 -8.17
C ALA A 589 23.21 35.37 -7.48
N SER A 590 22.69 35.17 -6.27
CA SER A 590 22.93 33.97 -5.45
C SER A 590 21.65 33.25 -4.98
N SER A 591 20.48 33.63 -5.50
CA SER A 591 19.21 33.00 -5.11
C SER A 591 18.23 32.93 -6.27
N TYR A 592 17.40 31.90 -6.27
CA TYR A 592 16.45 31.62 -7.34
C TYR A 592 15.22 30.89 -6.80
N MET A 593 14.16 30.82 -7.61
CA MET A 593 13.01 29.93 -7.38
C MET A 593 13.01 28.80 -8.42
N ILE A 594 12.52 27.61 -8.07
CA ILE A 594 12.32 26.52 -9.03
C ILE A 594 10.94 26.67 -9.67
N SER A 595 10.87 26.60 -11.00
CA SER A 595 9.60 26.65 -11.73
C SER A 595 8.81 25.34 -11.55
N ASP A 596 7.48 25.45 -11.39
CA ASP A 596 6.60 24.33 -11.03
C ASP A 596 6.53 23.22 -12.08
N TYR A 597 6.80 23.56 -13.33
CA TYR A 597 6.71 22.63 -14.46
C TYR A 597 8.00 22.64 -15.26
N TYR A 598 8.41 21.45 -15.70
CA TYR A 598 9.58 21.28 -16.53
C TYR A 598 9.25 20.50 -17.80
N LYS A 599 9.55 21.09 -18.96
CA LYS A 599 9.64 20.40 -20.23
C LYS A 599 10.90 20.88 -20.96
N PRO A 600 11.77 19.97 -21.45
CA PRO A 600 12.93 20.37 -22.23
C PRO A 600 12.55 21.30 -23.37
N GLY A 601 13.17 22.48 -23.43
CA GLY A 601 12.92 23.49 -24.47
C GLY A 601 11.60 24.27 -24.34
N SER A 602 10.81 24.07 -23.29
CA SER A 602 9.63 24.91 -23.05
C SER A 602 10.01 26.26 -22.46
N LYS A 603 9.08 27.23 -22.53
CA LYS A 603 9.23 28.45 -21.75
C LYS A 603 9.21 28.11 -20.27
N GLN A 604 9.91 28.95 -19.52
CA GLN A 604 9.92 28.90 -18.09
C GLN A 604 8.53 29.27 -17.52
N THR A 605 8.07 28.50 -16.53
CA THR A 605 6.80 28.75 -15.85
C THR A 605 6.97 29.57 -14.57
N HIS A 606 5.85 29.94 -13.95
CA HIS A 606 5.82 30.46 -12.58
C HIS A 606 6.37 29.45 -11.57
N SER A 607 6.60 29.95 -10.35
CA SER A 607 6.87 29.18 -9.16
C SER A 607 5.80 29.50 -8.11
N SER A 608 5.10 28.47 -7.62
CA SER A 608 4.09 28.62 -6.58
C SER A 608 4.71 28.49 -5.19
N LEU A 609 4.22 29.25 -4.22
CA LEU A 609 4.83 29.31 -2.88
C LEU A 609 4.77 27.95 -2.17
N ASN A 610 3.64 27.24 -2.24
CA ASN A 610 3.51 25.89 -1.68
C ASN A 610 4.42 24.87 -2.37
N HIS A 611 4.50 24.86 -3.72
CA HIS A 611 5.44 24.02 -4.46
C HIS A 611 6.89 24.32 -4.05
N ALA A 612 7.23 25.60 -3.89
CA ALA A 612 8.58 25.99 -3.52
C ALA A 612 8.96 25.50 -2.12
N LEU A 613 8.04 25.60 -1.16
CA LEU A 613 8.22 25.06 0.18
C LEU A 613 8.28 23.51 0.18
N GLY A 614 7.49 22.85 -0.68
CA GLY A 614 7.56 21.40 -0.90
C GLY A 614 8.93 20.94 -1.39
N GLY A 615 9.44 21.56 -2.47
CA GLY A 615 10.76 21.27 -3.02
C GLY A 615 11.91 21.59 -2.05
N MET A 616 11.80 22.67 -1.27
CA MET A 616 12.75 22.98 -0.20
C MET A 616 12.77 21.87 0.85
N ARG A 617 11.60 21.45 1.36
CA ARG A 617 11.49 20.35 2.32
C ARG A 617 12.06 19.06 1.75
N PHE A 618 11.80 18.76 0.47
CA PHE A 618 12.32 17.57 -0.20
C PHE A 618 13.86 17.54 -0.19
N LEU A 619 14.52 18.66 -0.49
CA LEU A 619 15.98 18.76 -0.41
C LEU A 619 16.51 18.64 1.03
N ILE A 620 15.76 19.11 2.04
CA ILE A 620 16.10 18.89 3.44
C ILE A 620 16.07 17.40 3.79
N VAL A 621 15.02 16.67 3.38
CA VAL A 621 14.91 15.22 3.59
C VAL A 621 16.07 14.48 2.92
N ALA A 622 16.43 14.82 1.69
CA ALA A 622 17.57 14.21 1.01
C ALA A 622 18.91 14.49 1.73
N TYR A 623 19.09 15.70 2.26
CA TYR A 623 20.26 16.02 3.09
C TYR A 623 20.25 15.29 4.44
N GLU A 624 19.09 15.14 5.08
CA GLU A 624 18.94 14.40 6.33
C GLU A 624 19.36 12.93 6.17
N GLN A 625 18.94 12.31 5.07
CA GLN A 625 19.25 10.94 4.69
C GLN A 625 20.74 10.73 4.34
N THR A 626 21.35 11.65 3.58
CA THR A 626 22.68 11.43 2.99
C THR A 626 23.82 12.20 3.65
N ARG A 627 23.50 13.31 4.32
CA ARG A 627 24.44 14.35 4.78
C ARG A 627 25.33 14.92 3.65
N ASP A 628 24.87 14.83 2.40
CA ASP A 628 25.60 15.32 1.23
C ASP A 628 25.29 16.80 0.95
N GLU A 629 26.33 17.64 1.02
CA GLU A 629 26.27 19.08 0.76
C GLU A 629 25.70 19.46 -0.62
N LYS A 630 25.68 18.53 -1.58
CA LYS A 630 25.05 18.75 -2.89
C LYS A 630 23.56 19.08 -2.78
N TYR A 631 22.89 18.63 -1.73
CA TYR A 631 21.47 18.98 -1.46
C TYR A 631 21.35 20.25 -0.62
N LEU A 632 22.28 20.46 0.32
CA LEU A 632 22.21 21.58 1.26
C LEU A 632 22.40 22.93 0.57
N LYS A 633 23.37 23.05 -0.34
CA LYS A 633 23.64 24.32 -1.03
C LYS A 633 22.46 24.79 -1.90
N PRO A 634 21.91 23.97 -2.82
CA PRO A 634 20.70 24.34 -3.57
C PRO A 634 19.51 24.66 -2.68
N MET A 635 19.31 23.92 -1.59
CA MET A 635 18.27 24.22 -0.60
C MET A 635 18.43 25.64 -0.02
N ARG A 636 19.66 26.04 0.36
CA ARG A 636 19.92 27.40 0.87
C ARG A 636 19.71 28.48 -0.19
N GLU A 637 20.16 28.26 -1.42
CA GLU A 637 19.96 29.21 -2.53
C GLU A 637 18.46 29.38 -2.84
N PHE A 638 17.70 28.29 -2.74
CA PHE A 638 16.25 28.31 -2.95
C PHE A 638 15.50 28.99 -1.80
N LYS A 639 15.80 28.62 -0.54
CA LYS A 639 15.28 29.28 0.66
C LYS A 639 15.53 30.79 0.63
N ALA A 640 16.76 31.20 0.28
CA ALA A 640 17.09 32.61 0.13
C ALA A 640 16.27 33.29 -0.98
N GLY A 641 15.86 32.57 -2.02
CA GLY A 641 14.95 33.07 -3.06
C GLY A 641 13.60 33.46 -2.48
N ILE A 642 13.00 32.58 -1.67
CA ILE A 642 11.73 32.84 -0.97
C ILE A 642 11.89 34.05 -0.03
N GLU A 643 12.97 34.08 0.75
CA GLU A 643 13.23 35.14 1.72
C GLU A 643 13.51 36.51 1.08
N ASN A 644 14.25 36.56 -0.03
CA ASN A 644 14.54 37.81 -0.75
C ASN A 644 13.31 38.40 -1.45
N LEU A 645 12.26 37.58 -1.65
CA LEU A 645 10.98 38.03 -2.18
C LEU A 645 10.03 38.52 -1.06
N TYR A 646 10.34 38.30 0.22
CA TYR A 646 9.62 38.94 1.33
C TYR A 646 9.89 40.46 1.36
N PRO A 647 8.90 41.32 1.67
CA PRO A 647 7.53 41.00 2.07
C PRO A 647 6.54 40.89 0.90
N LYS A 648 6.99 40.84 -0.37
CA LYS A 648 6.11 40.88 -1.55
C LYS A 648 5.17 39.67 -1.66
N TRP A 649 5.50 38.54 -1.02
CA TRP A 649 4.57 37.41 -0.87
C TRP A 649 3.28 37.78 -0.14
N ILE A 650 3.34 38.75 0.78
CA ILE A 650 2.21 39.17 1.61
C ILE A 650 1.38 40.20 0.85
N ARG A 651 0.09 39.91 0.72
CA ARG A 651 -0.89 40.77 0.08
C ARG A 651 -1.17 42.00 0.92
N THR A 652 -1.28 43.13 0.23
CA THR A 652 -1.57 44.44 0.83
C THR A 652 -2.92 45.00 0.39
N ASP A 653 -3.61 44.34 -0.56
CA ASP A 653 -4.93 44.74 -1.03
C ASP A 653 -6.00 44.51 0.04
N SER A 654 -6.98 45.42 0.10
CA SER A 654 -7.89 45.58 1.23
C SER A 654 -8.76 44.36 1.56
N GLY A 655 -8.93 43.41 0.64
CA GLY A 655 -9.74 42.20 0.85
C GLY A 655 -8.96 40.95 1.25
N ARG A 656 -7.62 40.96 1.12
CA ARG A 656 -6.76 39.80 1.45
C ARG A 656 -5.50 40.23 2.17
N LYS A 657 -5.55 41.37 2.88
CA LYS A 657 -4.38 41.91 3.59
C LYS A 657 -3.87 40.89 4.60
N GLY A 658 -2.59 40.53 4.51
CA GLY A 658 -1.96 39.53 5.37
C GLY A 658 -1.98 38.10 4.82
N ASP A 659 -2.80 37.84 3.79
CA ASP A 659 -2.77 36.59 3.03
C ASP A 659 -1.61 36.56 2.02
N PHE A 660 -1.43 35.47 1.29
CA PHE A 660 -0.35 35.33 0.32
C PHE A 660 -0.80 35.41 -1.15
N TRP A 661 0.12 35.86 -1.99
CA TRP A 661 0.10 35.55 -3.40
C TRP A 661 0.46 34.08 -3.63
N TYR A 662 -0.26 33.43 -4.55
CA TYR A 662 -0.02 32.02 -4.89
C TYR A 662 1.33 31.81 -5.56
N GLN A 663 1.65 32.65 -6.55
CA GLN A 663 2.80 32.44 -7.43
C GLN A 663 3.62 33.71 -7.68
N VAL A 664 4.90 33.48 -8.05
CA VAL A 664 5.78 34.46 -8.69
C VAL A 664 6.06 34.06 -10.14
N ASN A 665 5.98 35.02 -11.06
CA ASN A 665 6.22 34.84 -12.48
C ASN A 665 7.70 35.06 -12.85
N PRO A 666 8.15 34.66 -14.06
CA PRO A 666 9.52 34.89 -14.50
C PRO A 666 9.97 36.37 -14.52
N ASP A 667 9.03 37.30 -14.62
CA ASP A 667 9.28 38.75 -14.55
C ASP A 667 9.22 39.32 -13.12
N LEU A 668 9.19 38.45 -12.11
CA LEU A 668 9.08 38.75 -10.68
C LEU A 668 7.78 39.47 -10.27
N THR A 669 6.75 39.42 -11.12
CA THR A 669 5.40 39.81 -10.73
C THR A 669 4.70 38.68 -9.95
N PHE A 670 3.77 39.05 -9.07
CA PHE A 670 3.01 38.12 -8.25
C PHE A 670 1.57 38.02 -8.73
N ALA A 671 1.00 36.83 -8.65
CA ALA A 671 -0.36 36.56 -9.11
C ALA A 671 -1.02 35.41 -8.34
N GLY A 672 -2.33 35.25 -8.57
CA GLY A 672 -3.11 34.13 -8.04
C GLY A 672 -3.48 34.26 -6.56
N ASN A 673 -4.38 33.38 -6.15
CA ASN A 673 -4.89 33.31 -4.79
C ASN A 673 -4.29 32.10 -4.08
N ASP A 674 -3.61 32.32 -2.96
CA ASP A 674 -3.06 31.22 -2.16
C ASP A 674 -4.16 30.38 -1.50
N TYR A 675 -3.82 29.11 -1.26
CA TYR A 675 -4.61 28.12 -0.50
C TYR A 675 -4.81 28.55 0.95
N GLU A 676 -5.87 28.12 1.62
CA GLU A 676 -6.17 28.60 2.98
C GLU A 676 -5.15 28.10 4.01
N LEU A 677 -4.91 26.80 4.06
CA LEU A 677 -4.06 26.12 5.04
C LEU A 677 -2.84 25.43 4.44
N LEU A 678 -2.86 25.01 3.17
CA LEU A 678 -1.78 24.21 2.58
C LEU A 678 -0.42 24.91 2.72
N THR A 679 -0.32 26.16 2.30
CA THR A 679 0.92 26.94 2.37
C THR A 679 1.34 27.24 3.81
N LEU A 680 0.38 27.41 4.72
CA LEU A 680 0.67 27.57 6.16
C LEU A 680 1.28 26.29 6.75
N LEU A 681 0.71 25.13 6.42
CA LEU A 681 1.24 23.83 6.81
C LEU A 681 2.65 23.62 6.26
N ASP A 682 2.88 23.95 4.99
CA ASP A 682 4.21 23.83 4.37
C ASP A 682 5.25 24.73 5.06
N LEU A 683 4.90 25.94 5.47
CA LEU A 683 5.79 26.83 6.26
C LEU A 683 6.14 26.21 7.61
N LEU A 684 5.14 25.71 8.34
CA LEU A 684 5.33 25.08 9.65
C LEU A 684 6.23 23.84 9.53
N LEU A 685 5.99 22.99 8.54
CA LEU A 685 6.79 21.79 8.28
C LEU A 685 8.23 22.14 7.87
N ASN A 686 8.45 23.22 7.14
CA ASN A 686 9.80 23.67 6.79
C ASN A 686 10.59 24.19 7.99
N GLN A 687 9.94 24.86 8.94
CA GLN A 687 10.62 25.28 10.18
C GLN A 687 11.11 24.08 11.01
N GLU A 688 10.25 23.06 11.18
CA GLU A 688 10.64 21.80 11.82
C GLU A 688 11.77 21.11 11.05
N ALA A 689 11.70 21.08 9.72
CA ALA A 689 12.70 20.45 8.88
C ALA A 689 14.08 21.13 9.01
N LEU A 690 14.11 22.47 9.07
CA LEU A 690 15.36 23.23 9.30
C LEU A 690 15.99 22.89 10.66
N GLU A 691 15.18 22.83 11.71
CA GLU A 691 15.65 22.48 13.06
C GLU A 691 16.22 21.06 13.11
N ARG A 692 15.58 20.08 12.46
CA ARG A 692 16.05 18.68 12.39
C ARG A 692 17.46 18.55 11.78
N ILE A 693 17.80 19.41 10.82
CA ILE A 693 19.13 19.42 10.21
C ILE A 693 20.11 20.38 10.90
N GLY A 694 19.75 20.92 12.08
CA GLY A 694 20.59 21.78 12.90
C GLY A 694 20.72 23.21 12.38
N LEU A 695 19.81 23.66 11.51
CA LEU A 695 19.77 25.05 11.03
C LEU A 695 18.80 25.88 11.86
N PRO A 696 19.08 27.19 12.03
CA PRO A 696 18.13 28.07 12.70
C PRO A 696 16.85 28.20 11.87
N ARG A 697 15.73 28.36 12.57
CA ARG A 697 14.46 28.79 11.99
C ARG A 697 14.64 30.04 11.14
N SER A 698 13.85 30.16 10.08
CA SER A 698 13.78 31.40 9.32
C SER A 698 12.93 32.43 10.05
N ALA A 699 13.53 33.57 10.40
CA ALA A 699 12.78 34.71 10.93
C ALA A 699 11.75 35.24 9.91
N VAL A 700 12.03 35.13 8.61
CA VAL A 700 11.09 35.52 7.55
C VAL A 700 9.89 34.57 7.52
N PHE A 701 10.12 33.25 7.61
CA PHE A 701 9.02 32.29 7.66
C PHE A 701 8.16 32.47 8.91
N ASP A 702 8.76 32.80 10.07
CA ASP A 702 7.98 33.13 11.26
C ASP A 702 7.09 34.37 11.04
N GLN A 703 7.57 35.41 10.34
CA GLN A 703 6.73 36.57 9.99
C GLN A 703 5.61 36.19 9.01
N MET A 704 5.89 35.32 8.04
CA MET A 704 4.89 34.81 7.09
C MET A 704 3.82 33.99 7.83
N ILE A 705 4.22 33.06 8.71
CA ILE A 705 3.30 32.27 9.54
C ILE A 705 2.39 33.20 10.34
N ARG A 706 2.93 34.20 11.05
CA ARG A 706 2.13 35.18 11.78
C ARG A 706 1.12 35.88 10.89
N SER A 707 1.57 36.40 9.74
CA SER A 707 0.71 37.10 8.78
C SER A 707 -0.46 36.23 8.32
N LYS A 708 -0.18 35.01 7.86
CA LYS A 708 -1.20 34.09 7.35
C LYS A 708 -2.15 33.62 8.45
N THR A 709 -1.63 33.23 9.61
CA THR A 709 -2.46 32.81 10.75
C THR A 709 -3.38 33.94 11.21
N THR A 710 -2.87 35.17 11.33
CA THR A 710 -3.69 36.34 11.66
C THR A 710 -4.77 36.58 10.60
N TYR A 711 -4.43 36.52 9.31
CA TYR A 711 -5.42 36.64 8.23
C TYR A 711 -6.54 35.60 8.36
N LEU A 712 -6.20 34.32 8.55
CA LEU A 712 -7.18 33.23 8.69
C LEU A 712 -8.09 33.44 9.91
N VAL A 713 -7.51 33.86 11.04
CA VAL A 713 -8.24 34.17 12.28
C VAL A 713 -9.19 35.35 12.09
N GLU A 714 -8.71 36.47 11.53
CA GLU A 714 -9.52 37.68 11.29
C GLU A 714 -10.65 37.43 10.28
N ASN A 715 -10.49 36.44 9.39
CA ASN A 715 -11.49 36.05 8.40
C ASN A 715 -12.27 34.79 8.79
N ASN A 716 -12.19 34.34 10.05
CA ASN A 716 -12.94 33.22 10.61
C ASN A 716 -12.82 31.89 9.79
N ARG A 717 -11.62 31.64 9.25
CA ARG A 717 -11.32 30.43 8.47
C ARG A 717 -11.09 29.22 9.38
N PRO A 718 -11.52 28.02 8.98
CA PRO A 718 -11.31 26.79 9.75
C PRO A 718 -9.82 26.40 9.80
N PHE A 719 -9.43 25.73 10.88
CA PHE A 719 -8.12 25.08 11.02
C PHE A 719 -8.32 23.57 11.21
N ILE A 720 -7.40 22.77 10.68
CA ILE A 720 -7.30 21.35 11.00
C ILE A 720 -6.45 21.13 12.24
N ASP A 721 -6.68 20.01 12.94
CA ASP A 721 -6.00 19.67 14.20
C ASP A 721 -4.48 19.67 14.07
N GLU A 722 -3.94 19.15 12.97
CA GLU A 722 -2.49 19.09 12.76
C GLU A 722 -1.86 20.49 12.61
N VAL A 723 -2.55 21.44 11.97
CA VAL A 723 -2.07 22.84 11.88
C VAL A 723 -2.15 23.51 13.25
N VAL A 724 -3.23 23.29 14.00
CA VAL A 724 -3.38 23.81 15.38
C VAL A 724 -2.26 23.31 16.27
N LYS A 725 -1.98 21.99 16.21
CA LYS A 725 -0.89 21.36 16.97
C LYS A 725 0.45 22.03 16.65
N LYS A 726 0.81 22.13 15.37
CA LYS A 726 2.06 22.75 14.93
C LYS A 726 2.18 24.22 15.29
N LEU A 727 1.10 24.99 15.18
CA LEU A 727 1.09 26.40 15.61
C LEU A 727 1.40 26.54 17.11
N ASN A 728 0.82 25.68 17.94
CA ASN A 728 1.10 25.68 19.38
C ASN A 728 2.55 25.29 19.68
N GLU A 729 3.02 24.19 19.09
CA GLU A 729 4.38 23.67 19.25
C GLU A 729 5.45 24.71 18.83
N GLN A 730 5.16 25.51 17.82
CA GLN A 730 6.08 26.51 17.27
C GLN A 730 5.91 27.92 17.85
N GLY A 731 5.13 28.09 18.94
CA GLY A 731 5.03 29.36 19.67
C GLY A 731 4.09 30.41 19.02
N PHE A 732 3.14 29.96 18.20
CA PHE A 732 2.08 30.78 17.60
C PHE A 732 0.70 30.55 18.24
N GLY A 733 0.62 29.79 19.34
CA GLY A 733 -0.63 29.46 20.03
C GLY A 733 -1.48 30.67 20.43
N ASP A 734 -0.83 31.78 20.83
CA ASP A 734 -1.51 33.02 21.19
C ASP A 734 -2.31 33.64 20.03
N LEU A 735 -1.96 33.35 18.77
CA LEU A 735 -2.71 33.86 17.61
C LEU A 735 -4.05 33.14 17.43
N ILE A 736 -4.16 31.92 17.95
CA ILE A 736 -5.36 31.07 17.82
C ILE A 736 -6.09 30.87 19.16
N SER A 737 -5.60 31.47 20.25
CA SER A 737 -6.22 31.42 21.58
C SER A 737 -7.47 32.31 21.64
N GLY A 738 -8.53 31.90 20.94
CA GLY A 738 -9.80 32.64 20.85
C GLY A 738 -10.70 32.18 19.70
N THR A 739 -10.13 31.50 18.70
CA THR A 739 -10.83 31.02 17.49
C THR A 739 -11.47 29.65 17.62
N ARG A 740 -11.68 29.14 18.84
CA ARG A 740 -12.49 27.93 19.10
C ARG A 740 -14.00 28.13 18.83
N ALA A 741 -14.42 29.26 18.26
CA ALA A 741 -15.72 29.34 17.62
C ALA A 741 -15.62 28.57 16.30
N ALA A 742 -16.15 27.34 16.29
CA ALA A 742 -16.16 26.47 15.13
C ALA A 742 -16.68 27.23 13.90
N SER A 743 -15.78 27.52 12.95
CA SER A 743 -16.22 27.98 11.62
C SER A 743 -17.16 26.92 11.06
N THR A 744 -18.32 27.35 10.57
CA THR A 744 -19.24 26.47 9.84
C THR A 744 -18.77 26.22 8.41
N GLU A 745 -17.77 26.97 7.94
CA GLU A 745 -17.16 26.78 6.63
C GLU A 745 -16.31 25.51 6.63
N ARG A 746 -16.37 24.78 5.51
CA ARG A 746 -15.52 23.62 5.27
C ARG A 746 -14.37 24.04 4.39
N ILE A 747 -13.18 23.53 4.70
CA ILE A 747 -12.01 23.64 3.81
C ILE A 747 -12.37 22.96 2.50
N ASP A 748 -11.90 23.54 1.40
CA ASP A 748 -12.08 22.96 0.07
C ASP A 748 -11.59 21.51 0.03
N ARG A 749 -12.33 20.63 -0.68
CA ARG A 749 -12.03 19.19 -0.71
C ARG A 749 -10.72 18.89 -1.44
N GLU A 750 -10.39 19.66 -2.48
CA GLU A 750 -9.11 19.49 -3.19
C GLU A 750 -7.97 19.92 -2.28
N GLU A 751 -8.11 21.04 -1.58
CA GLU A 751 -7.11 21.49 -0.63
C GLU A 751 -6.90 20.47 0.50
N MET A 752 -7.98 19.91 1.05
CA MET A 752 -7.89 18.85 2.06
C MET A 752 -7.14 17.63 1.54
N GLN A 753 -7.37 17.24 0.29
CA GLN A 753 -6.61 16.15 -0.32
C GLN A 753 -5.12 16.49 -0.43
N MET A 754 -4.77 17.70 -0.88
CA MET A 754 -3.38 18.13 -1.00
C MET A 754 -2.68 18.16 0.37
N ILE A 755 -3.39 18.58 1.42
CA ILE A 755 -2.93 18.53 2.81
C ILE A 755 -2.67 17.09 3.23
N THR A 756 -3.60 16.16 2.96
CA THR A 756 -3.42 14.74 3.25
C THR A 756 -2.19 14.18 2.52
N ASP A 757 -1.99 14.54 1.25
CA ASP A 757 -0.82 14.10 0.48
C ASP A 757 0.49 14.67 1.06
N VAL A 758 0.50 15.94 1.49
CA VAL A 758 1.64 16.52 2.22
C VAL A 758 1.90 15.73 3.49
N LEU A 759 0.91 15.49 4.33
CA LEU A 759 1.08 14.81 5.61
C LEU A 759 1.55 13.36 5.43
N ASN A 760 1.05 12.65 4.41
CA ASN A 760 1.50 11.30 4.05
C ASN A 760 2.95 11.27 3.52
N SER A 761 3.44 12.39 2.99
CA SER A 761 4.81 12.53 2.48
C SER A 761 5.83 12.85 3.58
N VAL A 762 5.41 13.30 4.76
CA VAL A 762 6.33 13.65 5.84
C VAL A 762 6.83 12.37 6.54
N PRO A 763 8.16 12.23 6.76
CA PRO A 763 8.68 11.14 7.59
C PRO A 763 8.04 11.17 8.98
N LYS A 764 7.45 10.06 9.40
CA LYS A 764 6.78 9.92 10.71
C LYS A 764 7.77 9.68 11.84
#